data_AF-A0A6C0DFE2-F1
#
_entry.id   AF-A0A6C0DFE2-F1
#
_cell.length_a   1.000
_cell.length_b   1.000
_cell.length_c   1.000
_cell.angle_alpha   90.00
_cell.angle_beta   90.00
_cell.angle_gamma   90.00
#
_symmetry.space_group_name_H-M   'P 1'
#
loop_
_entity.id
_entity.type
_entity.pdbx_description
1 polymer ?
#
loop_
_entity_poly.entity_id
_entity_poly.type
_entity_poly.pdbx_seq_one_letter_code
_entity_poly.pdbx_strand_id
1 'polypeptide(L)'
;MVLSKIDKKVSYPELKKVDPSDLKKEVNLYETEIKGVNVIIAVGNAKTNYEDKNIIYFPVYLVKSNNKVIQIGVYEIKASDKNVYIDESGNLDIENMDDPLIYVFVKKDMLDKMRLVPDDEITGEIKTKTHDDKEDSENDDESEESGSDDSESDKAGKIDKKMKSKKSKKTETPEEITISPLRKDIFSPTTTDAFVIPDMLDEENRDDAEKMRGKFLAEEKTSNKEYNWLQKFMENSYYSIIDNERGGDCLFATIRDAFAQIGQITSVQKIREKLSGEVTDKLFFSYKERYDVLKTTLVKDTQDIKNLEGEYMNVKQKYEGTLDRNEKKLLIDSAKAINDQREKILREKKVTSELSQDVKFMKDIDTLDKFKEKIKSCEFWGEKWALSTLERILNIKFILLSNEAYKEKDYANVLNCGELNDPILESRGEFMPDYYIILENSGWHYNLVGYKKKQIFKFKEIPYDIKKMIVNRCMEKSDGLFSLIPDFIQFKKNEFSGSMPVEKAKFEELSEAKIRGLYDENIVFVFYDKSSAKKLPGKGVHEQMPDDTMLRNFSELIAIPDWRRKLDNFWIQPFTLDGKRWNSVEHYYQGSKFKENNPEFYTSFSMESGTELSKNPEMAKAAAGTTGKYKGTLVRPVEVKIDAEFYGKRKEKENNDALYAKFSQNEELKRLLLGTKNAKLLQYKVGKEPVIREDLMLIRDKLLHEK
;
A
#
# COMPACT_ATOMS: atom_id res chain seq x y z
N MET A 1 17.07 -17.36 30.22
CA MET A 1 18.29 -16.59 30.52
C MET A 1 19.48 -17.40 30.03
N VAL A 2 20.56 -16.77 29.57
CA VAL A 2 21.77 -17.48 29.12
C VAL A 2 22.90 -17.20 30.09
N LEU A 3 23.68 -18.22 30.44
CA LEU A 3 24.82 -18.09 31.36
C LEU A 3 26.07 -17.66 30.60
N SER A 4 26.88 -16.79 31.21
CA SER A 4 28.17 -16.37 30.68
C SER A 4 29.12 -17.57 30.49
N LYS A 5 29.99 -17.50 29.47
CA LYS A 5 31.13 -18.41 29.26
C LYS A 5 32.28 -18.04 30.19
N ILE A 6 32.48 -16.75 30.49
CA ILE A 6 33.56 -16.23 31.35
C ILE A 6 33.30 -16.50 32.85
N ASP A 7 32.10 -16.18 33.37
CA ASP A 7 31.72 -16.47 34.76
C ASP A 7 30.31 -17.06 34.85
N LYS A 8 30.20 -18.34 35.22
CA LYS A 8 28.93 -19.07 35.34
C LYS A 8 27.96 -18.49 36.38
N LYS A 9 28.39 -17.56 37.24
CA LYS A 9 27.53 -16.80 38.16
C LYS A 9 26.85 -15.59 37.50
N VAL A 10 27.22 -15.24 36.28
CA VAL A 10 26.61 -14.17 35.49
C VAL A 10 25.60 -14.76 34.51
N SER A 11 24.40 -14.19 34.48
CA SER A 11 23.34 -14.58 33.55
C SER A 11 22.78 -13.37 32.82
N TYR A 12 22.58 -13.50 31.52
CA TYR A 12 21.96 -12.49 30.68
C TYR A 12 20.45 -12.75 30.53
N PRO A 13 19.59 -11.74 30.76
CA PRO A 13 18.17 -11.86 30.50
C PRO A 13 17.94 -11.99 28.99
N GLU A 14 17.04 -12.89 28.59
CA GLU A 14 16.68 -13.04 27.18
C GLU A 14 15.71 -11.93 26.78
N LEU A 15 16.23 -10.91 26.12
CA LEU A 15 15.46 -9.76 25.66
C LEU A 15 15.12 -9.92 24.18
N LYS A 16 13.91 -9.48 23.79
CA LYS A 16 13.46 -9.39 22.39
C LYS A 16 13.37 -7.96 21.88
N LYS A 17 13.84 -7.01 22.68
CA LYS A 17 13.79 -5.57 22.42
C LYS A 17 15.21 -5.06 22.25
N VAL A 18 15.36 -3.93 21.58
CA VAL A 18 16.66 -3.24 21.49
C VAL A 18 16.94 -2.49 22.77
N ASP A 19 18.20 -2.48 23.19
CA ASP A 19 18.63 -1.73 24.35
C ASP A 19 18.43 -0.21 24.11
N PRO A 20 17.86 0.54 25.06
CA PRO A 20 17.61 1.97 24.89
C PRO A 20 18.83 2.80 24.47
N SER A 21 20.06 2.40 24.85
CA SER A 21 21.28 3.11 24.45
C SER A 21 21.60 2.99 22.96
N ASP A 22 21.00 2.02 22.27
CA ASP A 22 21.34 1.65 20.90
C ASP A 22 20.29 2.15 19.89
N LEU A 23 19.13 2.65 20.35
CA LEU A 23 17.97 3.05 19.52
C LEU A 23 18.21 4.16 18.49
N LYS A 24 19.28 4.94 18.61
CA LYS A 24 19.59 6.07 17.71
C LYS A 24 21.00 6.01 17.13
N LYS A 25 21.67 4.86 17.28
CA LYS A 25 23.06 4.69 16.88
C LYS A 25 23.14 4.08 15.49
N GLU A 26 24.10 4.56 14.70
CA GLU A 26 24.52 3.91 13.47
C GLU A 26 25.65 2.93 13.79
N VAL A 27 25.49 1.68 13.36
CA VAL A 27 26.45 0.59 13.61
C VAL A 27 26.66 -0.17 12.31
N ASN A 28 27.85 -0.77 12.16
CA ASN A 28 28.15 -1.65 11.04
C ASN A 28 27.35 -2.95 11.15
N LEU A 29 27.03 -3.53 9.99
CA LEU A 29 26.42 -4.83 9.87
C LEU A 29 27.50 -5.88 9.60
N TYR A 30 27.30 -7.07 10.14
CA TYR A 30 28.23 -8.19 10.02
C TYR A 30 27.48 -9.43 9.58
N GLU A 31 28.07 -10.21 8.69
CA GLU A 31 27.58 -11.51 8.30
C GLU A 31 28.20 -12.59 9.18
N THR A 32 27.40 -13.52 9.69
CA THR A 32 27.88 -14.62 10.53
C THR A 32 26.95 -15.82 10.47
N GLU A 33 27.44 -17.00 10.83
CA GLU A 33 26.64 -18.22 10.88
C GLU A 33 26.11 -18.46 12.30
N ILE A 34 24.79 -18.51 12.47
CA ILE A 34 24.16 -18.84 13.76
C ILE A 34 23.29 -20.09 13.61
N LYS A 35 23.66 -21.18 14.30
CA LYS A 35 22.94 -22.46 14.28
C LYS A 35 22.75 -23.05 12.88
N GLY A 36 23.75 -22.94 12.00
CA GLY A 36 23.68 -23.48 10.65
C GLY A 36 22.89 -22.61 9.67
N VAL A 37 22.78 -21.31 9.92
CA VAL A 37 22.07 -20.33 9.11
C VAL A 37 22.92 -19.06 9.02
N ASN A 38 23.29 -18.63 7.81
CA ASN A 38 23.96 -17.36 7.60
C ASN A 38 22.99 -16.21 7.87
N VAL A 39 23.39 -15.26 8.69
CA VAL A 39 22.55 -14.15 9.12
C VAL A 39 23.33 -12.86 9.14
N ILE A 40 22.63 -11.76 8.88
CA ILE A 40 23.16 -10.41 9.06
C ILE A 40 22.83 -9.94 10.48
N ILE A 41 23.85 -9.54 11.24
CA ILE A 41 23.72 -9.04 12.61
C ILE A 41 24.24 -7.61 12.74
N ALA A 42 23.71 -6.90 13.73
CA ALA A 42 24.22 -5.63 14.21
C ALA A 42 24.65 -5.78 15.67
N VAL A 43 25.77 -5.17 16.05
CA VAL A 43 26.29 -5.23 17.44
C VAL A 43 26.11 -3.90 18.16
N GLY A 44 25.52 -3.98 19.35
CA GLY A 44 25.21 -2.85 20.22
C GLY A 44 26.42 -2.32 20.99
N ASN A 45 26.19 -1.31 21.83
CA ASN A 45 27.27 -0.73 22.65
C ASN A 45 27.78 -1.68 23.74
N ALA A 46 29.04 -1.48 24.12
CA ALA A 46 29.63 -2.12 25.28
C ALA A 46 28.82 -1.85 26.55
N LYS A 47 28.55 -2.92 27.29
CA LYS A 47 27.90 -2.90 28.60
C LYS A 47 28.91 -3.33 29.67
N THR A 48 29.16 -2.44 30.62
CA THR A 48 30.15 -2.62 31.70
C THR A 48 29.50 -3.03 33.03
N ASN A 49 28.25 -3.50 33.00
CA ASN A 49 27.49 -3.88 34.20
C ASN A 49 28.14 -4.99 35.04
N TYR A 50 29.10 -5.73 34.48
CA TYR A 50 29.81 -6.85 35.12
C TYR A 50 31.34 -6.65 35.07
N GLU A 51 31.80 -5.40 34.96
CA GLU A 51 33.23 -5.08 34.88
C GLU A 51 33.99 -5.48 36.15
N ASP A 52 33.32 -5.47 37.32
CA ASP A 52 33.82 -5.99 38.60
C ASP A 52 34.15 -7.49 38.56
N LYS A 53 33.52 -8.23 37.65
CA LYS A 53 33.78 -9.64 37.35
C LYS A 53 34.67 -9.83 36.12
N ASN A 54 35.34 -8.76 35.69
CA ASN A 54 36.17 -8.71 34.49
C ASN A 54 35.39 -9.06 33.20
N ILE A 55 34.11 -8.68 33.07
CA ILE A 55 33.28 -8.96 31.90
C ILE A 55 32.73 -7.66 31.28
N ILE A 56 32.94 -7.49 29.98
CA ILE A 56 32.23 -6.53 29.13
C ILE A 56 31.44 -7.32 28.11
N TYR A 57 30.18 -6.93 27.87
CA TYR A 57 29.35 -7.61 26.88
C TYR A 57 28.69 -6.64 25.89
N PHE A 58 28.35 -7.14 24.71
CA PHE A 58 27.77 -6.38 23.62
C PHE A 58 26.49 -7.06 23.14
N PRO A 59 25.33 -6.38 23.14
CA PRO A 59 24.09 -6.92 22.59
C PRO A 59 24.24 -7.29 21.10
N VAL A 60 23.74 -8.46 20.70
CA VAL A 60 23.71 -8.91 19.31
C VAL A 60 22.27 -8.87 18.79
N TYR A 61 22.06 -8.15 17.69
CA TYR A 61 20.75 -7.97 17.06
C TYR A 61 20.70 -8.63 15.68
N LEU A 62 19.71 -9.49 15.45
CA LEU A 62 19.42 -10.07 14.13
C LEU A 62 18.75 -9.00 13.27
N VAL A 63 19.26 -8.79 12.04
CA VAL A 63 18.58 -8.01 11.01
C VAL A 63 17.58 -8.90 10.29
N LYS A 64 16.32 -8.48 10.28
CA LYS A 64 15.22 -9.23 9.67
C LYS A 64 14.96 -8.80 8.22
N SER A 65 14.29 -9.65 7.45
CA SER A 65 13.89 -9.40 6.05
C SER A 65 13.07 -8.11 5.86
N ASN A 66 12.37 -7.66 6.89
CA ASN A 66 11.63 -6.39 6.88
C ASN A 66 12.46 -5.18 7.35
N ASN A 67 13.78 -5.29 7.32
CA ASN A 67 14.73 -4.29 7.81
C ASN A 67 14.42 -3.84 9.24
N LYS A 68 13.96 -4.74 10.11
CA LYS A 68 13.86 -4.49 11.55
C LYS A 68 14.83 -5.37 12.32
N VAL A 69 15.19 -4.99 13.55
CA VAL A 69 16.10 -5.78 14.37
C VAL A 69 15.45 -6.35 15.62
N ILE A 70 15.94 -7.51 16.07
CA ILE A 70 15.57 -8.17 17.33
C ILE A 70 16.84 -8.64 18.05
N GLN A 71 16.93 -8.43 19.37
CA GLN A 71 18.08 -8.93 20.13
C GLN A 71 18.01 -10.46 20.21
N ILE A 72 19.08 -11.12 19.84
CA ILE A 72 19.17 -12.60 19.77
C ILE A 72 20.29 -13.17 20.64
N GLY A 73 21.17 -12.33 21.17
CA GLY A 73 22.28 -12.78 22.01
C GLY A 73 23.15 -11.65 22.52
N VAL A 74 24.33 -12.04 23.00
CA VAL A 74 25.41 -11.13 23.40
C VAL A 74 26.78 -11.70 23.01
N TYR A 75 27.70 -10.83 22.61
CA TYR A 75 29.14 -11.11 22.71
C TYR A 75 29.62 -10.77 24.11
N GLU A 76 30.60 -11.50 24.63
CA GLU A 76 31.26 -11.16 25.89
C GLU A 76 32.77 -11.30 25.75
N ILE A 77 33.50 -10.38 26.37
CA ILE A 77 34.96 -10.38 26.43
C ILE A 77 35.41 -10.09 27.85
N LYS A 78 36.68 -10.40 28.15
CA LYS A 78 37.28 -9.97 29.40
C LYS A 78 37.52 -8.46 29.37
N ALA A 79 37.18 -7.76 30.45
CA ALA A 79 37.37 -6.30 30.53
C ALA A 79 38.85 -5.91 30.36
N SER A 80 39.77 -6.76 30.85
CA SER A 80 41.22 -6.62 30.66
C SER A 80 41.68 -6.62 29.20
N ASP A 81 40.90 -7.25 28.31
CA ASP A 81 41.30 -7.52 26.93
C ASP A 81 40.58 -6.57 25.96
N LYS A 82 39.87 -5.57 26.48
CA LYS A 82 39.06 -4.62 25.70
C LYS A 82 39.82 -3.98 24.54
N ASN A 83 41.08 -3.61 24.75
CA ASN A 83 41.90 -2.94 23.72
C ASN A 83 42.37 -3.89 22.61
N VAL A 84 42.23 -5.20 22.78
CA VAL A 84 42.56 -6.21 21.76
C VAL A 84 41.47 -6.29 20.70
N TYR A 85 40.21 -6.01 21.07
CA TYR A 85 39.03 -6.18 20.21
C TYR A 85 38.50 -4.86 19.62
N ILE A 86 39.29 -3.79 19.70
CA ILE A 86 38.94 -2.47 19.16
C ILE A 86 39.98 -2.11 18.11
N ASP A 87 39.53 -1.85 16.88
CA ASP A 87 40.40 -1.48 15.77
C ASP A 87 40.93 -0.03 15.86
N GLU A 88 41.81 0.35 14.94
CA GLU A 88 42.41 1.69 14.87
C GLU A 88 41.38 2.81 14.63
N SER A 89 40.16 2.47 14.20
CA SER A 89 39.04 3.38 13.99
C SER A 89 38.08 3.43 15.19
N GLY A 90 38.36 2.69 16.26
CA GLY A 90 37.53 2.62 17.47
C GLY A 90 36.29 1.72 17.33
N ASN A 91 36.20 0.90 16.29
CA ASN A 91 35.12 -0.07 16.09
C ASN A 91 35.47 -1.44 16.65
N LEU A 92 34.43 -2.22 16.93
CA LEU A 92 34.58 -3.58 17.45
C LEU A 92 35.02 -4.52 16.34
N ASP A 93 36.13 -5.21 16.55
CA ASP A 93 36.62 -6.27 15.66
C ASP A 93 35.98 -7.60 16.04
N ILE A 94 34.91 -7.95 15.34
CA ILE A 94 34.09 -9.14 15.61
C ILE A 94 34.76 -10.41 15.06
N GLU A 95 35.59 -10.30 14.02
CA GLU A 95 36.21 -11.47 13.37
C GLU A 95 37.17 -12.20 14.32
N ASN A 96 37.74 -11.47 15.29
CA ASN A 96 38.64 -12.02 16.30
C ASN A 96 37.94 -12.46 17.60
N MET A 97 36.62 -12.30 17.71
CA MET A 97 35.86 -12.70 18.90
C MET A 97 35.40 -14.16 18.88
N ASP A 98 35.23 -14.74 20.06
CA ASP A 98 34.53 -16.02 20.23
C ASP A 98 33.05 -15.91 19.84
N ASP A 99 32.45 -17.03 19.41
CA ASP A 99 31.03 -17.11 19.04
C ASP A 99 30.10 -16.44 20.08
N PRO A 100 29.05 -15.75 19.63
CA PRO A 100 28.13 -15.07 20.53
C PRO A 100 27.33 -16.08 21.38
N LEU A 101 26.97 -15.66 22.59
CA LEU A 101 26.00 -16.36 23.43
C LEU A 101 24.59 -16.08 22.91
N ILE A 102 24.01 -17.08 22.24
CA ILE A 102 22.68 -16.98 21.64
C ILE A 102 21.57 -17.37 22.63
N TYR A 103 20.50 -16.57 22.66
CA TYR A 103 19.33 -16.79 23.48
C TYR A 103 18.59 -18.09 23.16
N VAL A 104 18.00 -18.71 24.18
CA VAL A 104 17.36 -20.03 24.08
C VAL A 104 16.16 -20.01 23.13
N PHE A 105 15.41 -18.91 23.09
CA PHE A 105 14.25 -18.80 22.19
C PHE A 105 14.63 -18.77 20.70
N VAL A 106 15.89 -18.50 20.36
CA VAL A 106 16.36 -18.41 18.98
C VAL A 106 16.51 -19.82 18.41
N LYS A 107 15.64 -20.21 17.49
CA LYS A 107 15.64 -21.52 16.82
C LYS A 107 16.02 -21.38 15.36
N LYS A 108 16.52 -22.46 14.74
CA LYS A 108 16.88 -22.48 13.31
C LYS A 108 15.72 -22.00 12.42
N ASP A 109 14.52 -22.58 12.60
CA ASP A 109 13.30 -22.18 11.88
C ASP A 109 12.91 -20.70 12.08
N MET A 110 13.27 -20.09 13.21
CA MET A 110 13.03 -18.66 13.45
C MET A 110 14.00 -17.81 12.63
N LEU A 111 15.27 -18.20 12.56
CA LEU A 111 16.28 -17.51 11.76
C LEU A 111 15.93 -17.61 10.27
N ASP A 112 15.60 -18.80 9.78
CA ASP A 112 15.25 -19.03 8.36
C ASP A 112 14.05 -18.18 7.91
N LYS A 113 13.05 -17.99 8.79
CA LYS A 113 11.85 -17.20 8.48
C LYS A 113 12.05 -15.70 8.60
N MET A 114 12.94 -15.27 9.49
CA MET A 114 13.03 -13.86 9.88
C MET A 114 14.22 -13.14 9.29
N ARG A 115 15.33 -13.82 8.97
CA ARG A 115 16.60 -13.17 8.57
C ARG A 115 16.46 -12.35 7.29
N LEU A 116 17.27 -11.30 7.18
CA LEU A 116 17.64 -10.74 5.90
C LEU A 116 18.64 -11.70 5.24
N VAL A 117 18.36 -12.14 4.01
CA VAL A 117 19.23 -13.07 3.26
C VAL A 117 20.42 -12.27 2.71
N PRO A 118 21.67 -12.66 2.98
CA PRO A 118 22.86 -12.03 2.40
C PRO A 118 22.88 -12.11 0.87
N ASP A 119 23.44 -11.09 0.21
CA ASP A 119 23.49 -10.99 -1.26
C ASP A 119 24.23 -12.17 -1.92
N ASP A 120 25.18 -12.78 -1.22
CA ASP A 120 26.00 -13.90 -1.72
C ASP A 120 25.21 -15.22 -1.80
N GLU A 121 24.17 -15.42 -0.98
CA GLU A 121 23.29 -16.59 -1.11
C GLU A 121 22.28 -16.44 -2.25
N ILE A 122 21.99 -15.21 -2.70
CA ILE A 122 21.12 -14.93 -3.85
C ILE A 122 21.85 -15.23 -5.17
N THR A 123 23.19 -15.13 -5.18
CA THR A 123 24.02 -15.39 -6.37
C THR A 123 24.52 -16.85 -6.48
N GLY A 124 24.45 -17.63 -5.39
CA GLY A 124 24.98 -18.99 -5.28
C GLY A 124 24.22 -20.11 -6.04
N GLU A 125 23.01 -19.88 -6.54
CA GLU A 125 22.30 -20.88 -7.38
C GLU A 125 22.73 -20.82 -8.87
N ILE A 126 23.60 -19.87 -9.25
CA ILE A 126 24.15 -19.77 -10.59
C ILE A 126 25.66 -20.08 -10.54
N LYS A 127 26.01 -21.38 -10.45
CA LYS A 127 27.12 -22.00 -11.22
C LYS A 127 27.28 -23.50 -10.94
N THR A 128 26.96 -24.24 -12.01
CA THR A 128 27.61 -25.47 -12.52
C THR A 128 27.55 -26.77 -11.72
N LYS A 129 26.73 -27.70 -12.24
CA LYS A 129 27.12 -29.11 -12.38
C LYS A 129 28.36 -29.17 -13.27
N THR A 130 29.50 -29.54 -12.71
CA THR A 130 30.65 -30.08 -13.46
C THR A 130 30.68 -31.59 -13.25
N HIS A 131 30.80 -32.32 -14.36
CA HIS A 131 31.16 -33.73 -14.40
C HIS A 131 32.62 -33.80 -14.88
N ASP A 132 33.46 -34.37 -14.02
CA ASP A 132 34.72 -35.10 -14.19
C ASP A 132 35.73 -34.75 -15.30
N ASP A 133 36.97 -34.53 -14.86
CA ASP A 133 38.21 -34.61 -15.64
C ASP A 133 38.61 -36.08 -15.92
N LYS A 134 39.03 -36.40 -17.16
CA LYS A 134 40.45 -36.67 -17.53
C LYS A 134 40.65 -37.41 -18.88
N GLU A 135 41.74 -36.97 -19.52
CA GLU A 135 42.69 -37.66 -20.42
C GLU A 135 42.51 -37.63 -21.96
N ASP A 136 43.45 -36.86 -22.55
CA ASP A 136 44.37 -37.15 -23.66
C ASP A 136 44.12 -36.71 -25.13
N SER A 137 45.12 -35.91 -25.55
CA SER A 137 45.91 -35.87 -26.79
C SER A 137 45.37 -35.25 -28.10
N GLU A 138 46.09 -34.20 -28.51
CA GLU A 138 46.69 -33.96 -29.85
C GLU A 138 45.78 -33.80 -31.09
N ASN A 139 45.64 -32.57 -31.60
CA ASN A 139 46.42 -32.04 -32.75
C ASN A 139 45.79 -30.76 -33.34
N ASP A 140 46.68 -29.80 -33.62
CA ASP A 140 46.79 -28.92 -34.81
C ASP A 140 45.52 -28.56 -35.61
N ASP A 141 45.26 -27.26 -35.83
CA ASP A 141 45.95 -26.53 -36.91
C ASP A 141 45.49 -25.06 -37.03
N GLU A 142 46.38 -24.30 -37.66
CA GLU A 142 46.54 -22.85 -37.80
C GLU A 142 45.46 -22.06 -38.57
N SER A 143 45.38 -20.75 -38.31
CA SER A 143 45.53 -19.61 -39.25
C SER A 143 44.85 -18.35 -38.67
N GLU A 144 45.60 -17.31 -38.25
CA GLU A 144 46.20 -16.23 -39.06
C GLU A 144 45.18 -15.47 -39.93
N GLU A 145 45.17 -14.16 -40.08
CA GLU A 145 45.83 -13.01 -39.44
C GLU A 145 45.19 -11.76 -40.13
N SER A 146 45.65 -10.58 -39.73
CA SER A 146 45.59 -9.29 -40.44
C SER A 146 44.26 -8.51 -40.38
N GLY A 147 44.24 -7.24 -40.04
CA GLY A 147 45.31 -6.32 -39.71
C GLY A 147 44.83 -4.88 -39.89
N SER A 148 45.31 -4.00 -38.99
CA SER A 148 45.73 -2.60 -39.21
C SER A 148 44.75 -1.60 -39.83
N ASP A 149 44.80 -0.32 -39.54
CA ASP A 149 45.21 0.52 -38.43
C ASP A 149 44.87 1.95 -38.89
N ASP A 150 44.83 2.86 -37.94
CA ASP A 150 45.22 4.27 -38.05
C ASP A 150 44.33 5.37 -38.68
N SER A 151 43.93 6.25 -37.75
CA SER A 151 44.40 7.66 -37.64
C SER A 151 43.50 8.81 -38.14
N GLU A 152 43.01 9.53 -37.11
CA GLU A 152 43.11 10.97 -36.83
C GLU A 152 42.69 12.08 -37.83
N SER A 153 41.81 12.95 -37.29
CA SER A 153 41.82 14.43 -37.28
C SER A 153 41.81 15.17 -38.64
N ASP A 154 41.12 16.30 -38.86
CA ASP A 154 40.97 17.47 -38.01
C ASP A 154 40.06 18.51 -38.71
N LYS A 155 39.55 19.46 -37.90
CA LYS A 155 39.10 20.83 -38.25
C LYS A 155 37.68 21.16 -38.74
N ALA A 156 37.14 22.10 -37.97
CA ALA A 156 35.90 22.85 -38.12
C ALA A 156 35.97 24.01 -39.14
N GLY A 157 34.79 24.39 -39.65
CA GLY A 157 34.58 25.67 -40.36
C GLY A 157 33.13 25.87 -40.83
N LYS A 158 32.41 26.81 -40.19
CA LYS A 158 31.04 27.26 -40.53
C LYS A 158 31.00 27.98 -41.90
N ILE A 159 29.86 27.88 -42.61
CA ILE A 159 28.94 29.00 -42.96
C ILE A 159 27.84 28.52 -43.94
N ASP A 160 26.62 28.98 -43.66
CA ASP A 160 25.34 28.76 -44.35
C ASP A 160 25.30 28.96 -45.87
N LYS A 161 24.48 28.13 -46.55
CA LYS A 161 23.44 28.61 -47.48
C LYS A 161 22.42 27.51 -47.85
N LYS A 162 21.15 27.86 -47.65
CA LYS A 162 19.93 27.17 -48.13
C LYS A 162 20.09 26.56 -49.52
N MET A 163 19.75 25.27 -49.65
CA MET A 163 19.02 24.78 -50.83
C MET A 163 18.20 23.53 -50.49
N LYS A 164 16.92 23.61 -50.83
CA LYS A 164 15.93 22.53 -50.78
C LYS A 164 16.41 21.36 -51.63
N SER A 165 16.47 20.16 -51.06
CA SER A 165 16.38 18.92 -51.82
C SER A 165 15.45 17.93 -51.14
N LYS A 166 14.64 17.31 -51.99
CA LYS A 166 13.46 16.50 -51.74
C LYS A 166 13.73 15.35 -50.76
N LYS A 167 12.82 15.19 -49.78
CA LYS A 167 12.56 13.92 -49.09
C LYS A 167 12.31 12.83 -50.14
N SER A 168 13.30 11.99 -50.40
CA SER A 168 13.09 10.66 -50.95
C SER A 168 12.44 9.83 -49.84
N LYS A 169 11.17 9.48 -50.05
CA LYS A 169 10.49 8.41 -49.32
C LYS A 169 11.38 7.16 -49.42
N LYS A 170 12.02 6.77 -48.32
CA LYS A 170 12.42 5.38 -48.14
C LYS A 170 11.13 4.62 -47.90
N THR A 171 10.84 3.73 -48.83
CA THR A 171 9.81 2.70 -48.71
C THR A 171 10.17 1.86 -47.50
N GLU A 172 9.45 2.07 -46.40
CA GLU A 172 9.54 1.22 -45.21
C GLU A 172 9.02 -0.16 -45.62
N THR A 173 9.91 -1.15 -45.55
CA THR A 173 9.52 -2.56 -45.46
C THR A 173 8.57 -2.70 -44.27
N PRO A 174 7.43 -3.41 -44.40
CA PRO A 174 6.53 -3.59 -43.27
C PRO A 174 7.29 -4.29 -42.13
N GLU A 175 7.36 -3.65 -40.96
CA GLU A 175 7.86 -4.29 -39.75
C GLU A 175 7.10 -5.60 -39.54
N GLU A 176 7.83 -6.71 -39.47
CA GLU A 176 7.22 -8.02 -39.29
C GLU A 176 6.50 -8.06 -37.94
N ILE A 177 5.20 -8.39 -37.95
CA ILE A 177 4.40 -8.48 -36.73
C ILE A 177 4.91 -9.66 -35.90
N THR A 178 5.67 -9.35 -34.85
CA THR A 178 6.23 -10.35 -33.94
C THR A 178 5.25 -10.66 -32.81
N ILE A 179 5.01 -11.95 -32.55
CA ILE A 179 4.17 -12.43 -31.44
C ILE A 179 5.03 -13.30 -30.54
N SER A 180 5.09 -12.96 -29.25
CA SER A 180 5.81 -13.71 -28.22
C SER A 180 5.31 -15.17 -28.17
N PRO A 181 6.20 -16.18 -28.01
CA PRO A 181 5.80 -17.58 -27.85
C PRO A 181 4.70 -17.80 -26.81
N LEU A 182 4.67 -17.00 -25.74
CA LEU A 182 3.66 -17.05 -24.67
C LEU A 182 2.23 -16.78 -25.15
N ARG A 183 2.09 -16.08 -26.29
CA ARG A 183 0.82 -15.58 -26.84
C ARG A 183 0.45 -16.20 -28.20
N LYS A 184 1.35 -16.95 -28.84
CA LYS A 184 1.15 -17.52 -30.20
C LYS A 184 -0.03 -18.49 -30.29
N ASP A 185 -0.46 -19.07 -29.18
CA ASP A 185 -1.61 -19.97 -29.09
C ASP A 185 -2.95 -19.24 -29.26
N ILE A 186 -3.04 -17.96 -28.88
CA ILE A 186 -4.29 -17.19 -28.91
C ILE A 186 -4.25 -15.92 -29.75
N PHE A 187 -3.08 -15.46 -30.19
CA PHE A 187 -2.90 -14.32 -31.10
C PHE A 187 -2.40 -14.76 -32.47
N SER A 188 -2.89 -14.08 -33.50
CA SER A 188 -2.42 -14.22 -34.89
C SER A 188 -2.08 -12.85 -35.47
N PRO A 189 -1.10 -12.74 -36.37
CA PRO A 189 -0.83 -11.48 -37.05
C PRO A 189 -2.03 -11.08 -37.91
N THR A 190 -2.27 -9.78 -38.05
CA THR A 190 -3.27 -9.28 -38.99
C THR A 190 -2.89 -9.65 -40.41
N THR A 191 -3.89 -10.07 -41.19
CA THR A 191 -3.73 -10.38 -42.63
C THR A 191 -4.04 -9.16 -43.51
N THR A 192 -4.18 -7.97 -42.90
CA THR A 192 -4.49 -6.74 -43.62
C THR A 192 -3.20 -6.11 -44.15
N ASP A 193 -2.95 -6.22 -45.45
CA ASP A 193 -1.74 -5.70 -46.10
C ASP A 193 -1.55 -4.18 -45.96
N ALA A 194 -2.61 -3.43 -45.66
CA ALA A 194 -2.60 -1.98 -45.45
C ALA A 194 -2.47 -1.57 -43.97
N PHE A 195 -2.26 -2.52 -43.05
CA PHE A 195 -2.13 -2.21 -41.63
C PHE A 195 -0.79 -1.53 -41.32
N VAL A 196 -0.84 -0.38 -40.65
CA VAL A 196 0.34 0.38 -40.23
C VAL A 196 0.43 0.33 -38.72
N ILE A 197 1.52 -0.23 -38.20
CA ILE A 197 1.81 -0.21 -36.77
C ILE A 197 2.14 1.24 -36.39
N PRO A 198 1.51 1.82 -35.35
CA PRO A 198 1.85 3.16 -34.90
C PRO A 198 3.29 3.24 -34.40
N ASP A 199 3.98 4.31 -34.79
CA ASP A 199 5.35 4.62 -34.34
C ASP A 199 5.48 4.57 -32.81
N MET A 200 6.68 4.27 -32.33
CA MET A 200 7.02 4.38 -30.91
C MET A 200 6.96 5.85 -30.49
N LEU A 201 6.30 6.11 -29.35
CA LEU A 201 6.29 7.43 -28.75
C LEU A 201 7.66 7.74 -28.11
N ASP A 202 8.13 8.97 -28.27
CA ASP A 202 9.30 9.45 -27.54
C ASP A 202 9.06 9.40 -26.03
N GLU A 203 10.12 9.11 -25.28
CA GLU A 203 10.07 9.10 -23.83
C GLU A 203 9.85 10.51 -23.27
N GLU A 204 8.80 10.64 -22.45
CA GLU A 204 8.42 11.88 -21.80
C GLU A 204 9.21 12.07 -20.50
N ASN A 205 9.86 13.22 -20.36
CA ASN A 205 10.51 13.63 -19.10
C ASN A 205 9.64 14.63 -18.31
N ARG A 206 10.16 15.07 -17.16
CA ARG A 206 9.50 16.04 -16.29
C ARG A 206 9.14 17.36 -16.98
N ASP A 207 10.05 17.91 -17.78
CA ASP A 207 9.85 19.20 -18.45
C ASP A 207 8.76 19.10 -19.52
N ASP A 208 8.70 17.97 -20.22
CA ASP A 208 7.65 17.71 -21.20
C ASP A 208 6.27 17.66 -20.52
N ALA A 209 6.16 16.94 -19.41
CA ALA A 209 4.94 16.88 -18.60
C ALA A 209 4.52 18.27 -18.09
N GLU A 210 5.47 19.06 -17.55
CA GLU A 210 5.21 20.44 -17.10
C GLU A 210 4.71 21.35 -18.24
N LYS A 211 5.32 21.25 -19.44
CA LYS A 211 4.87 22.00 -20.62
C LYS A 211 3.46 21.57 -21.06
N MET A 212 3.15 20.28 -21.01
CA MET A 212 1.82 19.77 -21.38
C MET A 212 0.74 20.24 -20.41
N ARG A 213 1.01 20.23 -19.10
CA ARG A 213 0.10 20.81 -18.09
C ARG A 213 -0.12 22.30 -18.28
N GLY A 214 0.96 23.05 -18.51
CA GLY A 214 0.87 24.49 -18.79
C GLY A 214 -0.01 24.80 -20.01
N LYS A 215 0.14 24.03 -21.09
CA LYS A 215 -0.71 24.15 -22.29
C LYS A 215 -2.17 23.81 -21.98
N PHE A 216 -2.42 22.70 -21.29
CA PHE A 216 -3.77 22.30 -20.92
C PHE A 216 -4.48 23.38 -20.08
N LEU A 217 -3.83 23.90 -19.05
CA LEU A 217 -4.41 24.93 -18.17
C LEU A 217 -4.69 26.26 -18.90
N ALA A 218 -3.88 26.60 -19.91
CA ALA A 218 -4.12 27.76 -20.77
C ALA A 218 -5.31 27.52 -21.71
N GLU A 219 -5.40 26.34 -22.32
CA GLU A 219 -6.51 25.94 -23.18
C GLU A 219 -7.82 25.82 -22.41
N GLU A 220 -7.83 25.21 -21.23
CA GLU A 220 -9.02 25.03 -20.38
C GLU A 220 -9.66 26.37 -19.98
N LYS A 221 -8.85 27.42 -19.76
CA LYS A 221 -9.34 28.76 -19.42
C LYS A 221 -9.90 29.53 -20.60
N THR A 222 -9.45 29.23 -21.81
CA THR A 222 -9.71 30.04 -23.01
C THR A 222 -10.67 29.37 -24.00
N SER A 223 -10.82 28.05 -23.91
CA SER A 223 -11.61 27.23 -24.81
C SER A 223 -12.89 26.74 -24.13
N ASN A 224 -13.98 26.66 -24.90
CA ASN A 224 -15.22 25.97 -24.50
C ASN A 224 -15.17 24.46 -24.76
N LYS A 225 -13.98 23.89 -24.98
CA LYS A 225 -13.81 22.46 -25.24
C LYS A 225 -14.14 21.66 -23.99
N GLU A 226 -14.98 20.64 -24.15
CA GLU A 226 -15.28 19.70 -23.08
C GLU A 226 -14.13 18.69 -22.94
N TYR A 227 -13.60 18.56 -21.72
CA TYR A 227 -12.56 17.60 -21.38
C TYR A 227 -13.12 16.47 -20.54
N ASN A 228 -12.70 15.24 -20.84
CA ASN A 228 -13.03 14.08 -20.04
C ASN A 228 -12.33 14.15 -18.66
N TRP A 229 -12.79 13.32 -17.73
CA TRP A 229 -12.32 13.36 -16.34
C TRP A 229 -10.82 13.10 -16.21
N LEU A 230 -10.26 12.21 -17.06
CA LEU A 230 -8.85 11.85 -17.00
C LEU A 230 -7.97 12.98 -17.53
N GLN A 231 -8.42 13.68 -18.59
CA GLN A 231 -7.73 14.88 -19.07
C GLN A 231 -7.69 15.99 -18.01
N LYS A 232 -8.78 16.18 -17.27
CA LYS A 232 -8.84 17.14 -16.15
C LYS A 232 -7.98 16.70 -14.98
N PHE A 233 -8.02 15.42 -14.62
CA PHE A 233 -7.25 14.87 -13.50
C PHE A 233 -5.74 14.92 -13.74
N MET A 234 -5.29 14.56 -14.95
CA MET A 234 -3.89 14.59 -15.35
C MET A 234 -3.43 15.97 -15.83
N GLU A 235 -4.36 16.94 -15.93
CA GLU A 235 -4.13 18.24 -16.55
C GLU A 235 -3.47 18.12 -17.92
N ASN A 236 -3.95 17.21 -18.78
CA ASN A 236 -3.30 16.87 -20.04
C ASN A 236 -4.33 16.45 -21.09
N SER A 237 -4.30 17.10 -22.26
CA SER A 237 -5.30 16.89 -23.32
C SER A 237 -5.09 15.63 -24.17
N TYR A 238 -3.96 14.93 -24.04
CA TYR A 238 -3.62 13.78 -24.88
C TYR A 238 -4.25 12.45 -24.45
N TYR A 239 -4.94 12.41 -23.32
CA TYR A 239 -5.65 11.23 -22.85
C TYR A 239 -7.01 11.06 -23.56
N SER A 240 -7.33 9.82 -23.92
CA SER A 240 -8.63 9.42 -24.47
C SER A 240 -9.17 8.20 -23.75
N ILE A 241 -10.50 8.10 -23.63
CA ILE A 241 -11.19 6.91 -23.09
C ILE A 241 -11.93 6.24 -24.25
N ILE A 242 -11.66 4.96 -24.47
CA ILE A 242 -12.28 4.13 -25.50
C ILE A 242 -13.20 3.12 -24.81
N ASP A 243 -14.49 3.23 -25.10
CA ASP A 243 -15.52 2.31 -24.59
C ASP A 243 -15.58 1.04 -25.43
N ASN A 244 -16.09 -0.04 -24.86
CA ASN A 244 -16.27 -1.34 -25.50
C ASN A 244 -17.69 -1.88 -25.27
N GLU A 245 -17.94 -3.11 -25.70
CA GLU A 245 -19.27 -3.72 -25.80
C GLU A 245 -19.94 -3.99 -24.43
N ARG A 246 -19.23 -3.82 -23.30
CA ARG A 246 -19.73 -4.05 -21.93
C ARG A 246 -20.16 -5.51 -21.70
N GLY A 247 -21.04 -5.76 -20.72
CA GLY A 247 -21.69 -7.06 -20.55
C GLY A 247 -20.85 -8.15 -19.88
N GLY A 248 -19.81 -7.79 -19.12
CA GLY A 248 -18.92 -8.73 -18.44
C GLY A 248 -17.64 -9.09 -19.21
N ASP A 249 -17.57 -8.75 -20.50
CA ASP A 249 -16.41 -8.96 -21.36
C ASP A 249 -15.41 -7.80 -21.38
N CYS A 250 -15.72 -6.70 -20.70
CA CYS A 250 -15.01 -5.42 -20.84
C CYS A 250 -13.50 -5.52 -20.59
N LEU A 251 -13.04 -6.24 -19.56
CA LEU A 251 -11.61 -6.44 -19.33
C LEU A 251 -10.93 -7.12 -20.54
N PHE A 252 -11.51 -8.21 -21.03
CA PHE A 252 -10.97 -8.98 -22.15
C PHE A 252 -11.03 -8.21 -23.48
N ALA A 253 -12.09 -7.41 -23.67
CA ALA A 253 -12.24 -6.53 -24.81
C ALA A 253 -11.13 -5.48 -24.84
N THR A 254 -10.79 -4.85 -23.71
CA THR A 254 -9.68 -3.87 -23.65
C THR A 254 -8.34 -4.47 -24.05
N ILE A 255 -8.07 -5.75 -23.71
CA ILE A 255 -6.86 -6.47 -24.13
C ILE A 255 -6.89 -6.71 -25.64
N ARG A 256 -8.00 -7.26 -26.16
CA ARG A 256 -8.19 -7.48 -27.60
C ARG A 256 -7.94 -6.19 -28.39
N ASP A 257 -8.53 -5.09 -27.96
CA ASP A 257 -8.48 -3.81 -28.66
C ASP A 257 -7.08 -3.18 -28.60
N ALA A 258 -6.42 -3.25 -27.44
CA ALA A 258 -5.05 -2.76 -27.28
C ALA A 258 -4.05 -3.51 -28.19
N PHE A 259 -4.12 -4.84 -28.24
CA PHE A 259 -3.24 -5.64 -29.09
C PHE A 259 -3.54 -5.51 -30.59
N ALA A 260 -4.81 -5.27 -30.97
CA ALA A 260 -5.17 -5.02 -32.35
C ALA A 260 -4.44 -3.80 -32.94
N GLN A 261 -4.10 -2.80 -32.11
CA GLN A 261 -3.34 -1.62 -32.54
C GLN A 261 -1.90 -1.95 -32.99
N ILE A 262 -1.33 -3.06 -32.55
CA ILE A 262 -0.01 -3.53 -32.99
C ILE A 262 -0.11 -4.74 -33.94
N GLY A 263 -1.28 -4.95 -34.55
CA GLY A 263 -1.51 -5.98 -35.54
C GLY A 263 -1.61 -7.39 -34.97
N GLN A 264 -1.72 -7.54 -33.64
CA GLN A 264 -1.92 -8.84 -32.99
C GLN A 264 -3.41 -9.05 -32.74
N ILE A 265 -4.03 -9.90 -33.56
CA ILE A 265 -5.47 -10.14 -33.56
C ILE A 265 -5.82 -11.33 -32.67
N THR A 266 -6.82 -11.17 -31.82
CA THR A 266 -7.39 -12.22 -30.99
C THR A 266 -8.91 -12.02 -30.81
N SER A 267 -9.54 -12.84 -29.97
CA SER A 267 -10.94 -12.67 -29.57
C SER A 267 -11.07 -12.76 -28.05
N VAL A 268 -12.13 -12.16 -27.50
CA VAL A 268 -12.47 -12.28 -26.07
C VAL A 268 -12.53 -13.74 -25.64
N GLN A 269 -13.16 -14.59 -26.44
CA GLN A 269 -13.30 -16.01 -26.16
C GLN A 269 -11.95 -16.72 -26.00
N LYS A 270 -10.99 -16.48 -26.91
CA LYS A 270 -9.64 -17.06 -26.82
C LYS A 270 -8.90 -16.63 -25.55
N ILE A 271 -9.02 -15.36 -25.15
CA ILE A 271 -8.39 -14.86 -23.92
C ILE A 271 -9.03 -15.52 -22.70
N ARG A 272 -10.36 -15.63 -22.66
CA ARG A 272 -11.08 -16.31 -21.57
C ARG A 272 -10.74 -17.79 -21.47
N GLU A 273 -10.62 -18.48 -22.60
CA GLU A 273 -10.19 -19.88 -22.66
C GLU A 273 -8.79 -20.06 -22.07
N LYS A 274 -7.83 -19.20 -22.45
CA LYS A 274 -6.48 -19.22 -21.88
C LYS A 274 -6.52 -18.98 -20.36
N LEU A 275 -7.28 -18.00 -19.89
CA LEU A 275 -7.47 -17.73 -18.45
C LEU A 275 -8.09 -18.94 -17.72
N SER A 276 -9.08 -19.60 -18.32
CA SER A 276 -9.74 -20.77 -17.71
C SER A 276 -8.80 -21.96 -17.51
N GLY A 277 -7.71 -22.03 -18.29
CA GLY A 277 -6.64 -23.03 -18.14
C GLY A 277 -5.86 -22.89 -16.84
N GLU A 278 -5.80 -21.69 -16.27
CA GLU A 278 -5.04 -21.38 -15.03
C GLU A 278 -5.85 -21.67 -13.75
N VAL A 279 -7.08 -22.15 -13.89
CA VAL A 279 -7.96 -22.44 -12.75
C VAL A 279 -7.50 -23.72 -12.05
N THR A 280 -7.23 -23.59 -10.76
CA THR A 280 -6.82 -24.70 -9.87
C THR A 280 -7.96 -25.15 -8.96
N ASP A 281 -7.87 -26.36 -8.42
CA ASP A 281 -8.81 -26.85 -7.39
C ASP A 281 -8.88 -25.92 -6.18
N LYS A 282 -7.73 -25.40 -5.73
CA LYS A 282 -7.65 -24.45 -4.61
C LYS A 282 -8.48 -23.20 -4.88
N LEU A 283 -8.40 -22.64 -6.08
CA LEU A 283 -9.17 -21.47 -6.47
C LEU A 283 -10.67 -21.79 -6.52
N PHE A 284 -11.04 -22.91 -7.14
CA PHE A 284 -12.42 -23.37 -7.20
C PHE A 284 -13.04 -23.54 -5.81
N PHE A 285 -12.36 -24.27 -4.91
CA PHE A 285 -12.84 -24.51 -3.56
C PHE A 285 -12.95 -23.21 -2.76
N SER A 286 -12.03 -22.27 -2.94
CA SER A 286 -12.09 -20.95 -2.29
C SER A 286 -13.33 -20.15 -2.72
N TYR A 287 -13.63 -20.08 -4.02
CA TYR A 287 -14.86 -19.44 -4.51
C TYR A 287 -16.13 -20.17 -4.04
N LYS A 288 -16.10 -21.51 -4.04
CA LYS A 288 -17.23 -22.35 -3.65
C LYS A 288 -17.57 -22.19 -2.17
N GLU A 289 -16.56 -22.24 -1.31
CA GLU A 289 -16.67 -22.02 0.13
C GLU A 289 -17.25 -20.62 0.41
N ARG A 290 -16.68 -19.57 -0.21
CA ARG A 290 -17.18 -18.19 -0.05
C ARG A 290 -18.64 -18.09 -0.45
N TYR A 291 -19.04 -18.68 -1.58
CA TYR A 291 -20.43 -18.70 -2.02
C TYR A 291 -21.35 -19.42 -1.03
N ASP A 292 -20.98 -20.63 -0.57
CA ASP A 292 -21.82 -21.44 0.30
C ASP A 292 -22.00 -20.82 1.69
N VAL A 293 -20.94 -20.23 2.24
CA VAL A 293 -21.00 -19.51 3.52
C VAL A 293 -21.89 -18.28 3.42
N LEU A 294 -21.72 -17.44 2.39
CA LEU A 294 -22.54 -16.25 2.21
C LEU A 294 -24.01 -16.60 1.96
N LYS A 295 -24.30 -17.61 1.12
CA LYS A 295 -25.66 -18.09 0.86
C LYS A 295 -26.33 -18.61 2.14
N THR A 296 -25.64 -19.45 2.90
CA THR A 296 -26.17 -20.00 4.17
C THR A 296 -26.43 -18.89 5.18
N THR A 297 -25.53 -17.91 5.24
CA THR A 297 -25.66 -16.74 6.13
C THR A 297 -26.86 -15.88 5.76
N LEU A 298 -27.10 -15.61 4.47
CA LEU A 298 -28.27 -14.86 4.01
C LEU A 298 -29.59 -15.57 4.35
N VAL A 299 -29.65 -16.90 4.22
CA VAL A 299 -30.82 -17.68 4.60
C VAL A 299 -31.05 -17.60 6.11
N LYS A 300 -29.99 -17.80 6.91
CA LYS A 300 -30.04 -17.70 8.37
C LYS A 300 -30.49 -16.32 8.82
N ASP A 301 -29.86 -15.25 8.36
CA ASP A 301 -30.21 -13.87 8.72
C ASP A 301 -31.67 -13.57 8.38
N THR A 302 -32.16 -14.09 7.25
CA THR A 302 -33.58 -13.94 6.87
C THR A 302 -34.52 -14.64 7.84
N GLN A 303 -34.14 -15.82 8.33
CA GLN A 303 -34.93 -16.55 9.32
C GLN A 303 -34.87 -15.87 10.69
N ASP A 304 -33.70 -15.42 11.11
CA ASP A 304 -33.50 -14.73 12.40
C ASP A 304 -34.30 -13.42 12.46
N ILE A 305 -34.33 -12.65 11.37
CA ILE A 305 -35.17 -11.44 11.27
C ILE A 305 -36.67 -11.79 11.45
N LYS A 306 -37.16 -12.85 10.78
CA LYS A 306 -38.56 -13.28 10.91
C LYS A 306 -38.89 -13.74 12.33
N ASN A 307 -37.96 -14.45 12.98
CA ASN A 307 -38.13 -14.91 14.36
C ASN A 307 -38.23 -13.72 15.33
N LEU A 308 -37.33 -12.73 15.20
CA LEU A 308 -37.35 -11.51 16.01
C LEU A 308 -38.61 -10.67 15.78
N GLU A 309 -39.15 -10.63 14.55
CA GLU A 309 -40.44 -9.99 14.27
C GLU A 309 -41.59 -10.70 15.00
N GLY A 310 -41.59 -12.03 15.03
CA GLY A 310 -42.56 -12.82 15.81
C GLY A 310 -42.45 -12.56 17.32
N GLU A 311 -41.23 -12.55 17.87
CA GLU A 311 -40.98 -12.25 19.29
C GLU A 311 -41.44 -10.83 19.65
N TYR A 312 -41.15 -9.84 18.81
CA TYR A 312 -41.60 -8.47 19.01
C TYR A 312 -43.12 -8.37 19.06
N MET A 313 -43.82 -9.05 18.15
CA MET A 313 -45.29 -9.09 18.13
C MET A 313 -45.86 -9.76 19.38
N ASN A 314 -45.23 -10.81 19.88
CA ASN A 314 -45.62 -11.45 21.14
C ASN A 314 -45.45 -10.52 22.35
N VAL A 315 -44.33 -9.79 22.42
CA VAL A 315 -44.10 -8.78 23.49
C VAL A 315 -45.13 -7.65 23.40
N LYS A 316 -45.46 -7.20 22.19
CA LYS A 316 -46.50 -6.20 21.96
C LYS A 316 -47.88 -6.65 22.46
N GLN A 317 -48.30 -7.88 22.14
CA GLN A 317 -49.55 -8.44 22.64
C GLN A 317 -49.58 -8.54 24.17
N LYS A 318 -48.48 -9.00 24.80
CA LYS A 318 -48.36 -9.03 26.26
C LYS A 318 -48.46 -7.62 26.87
N TYR A 319 -47.85 -6.63 26.24
CA TYR A 319 -47.90 -5.24 26.68
C TYR A 319 -49.33 -4.67 26.67
N GLU A 320 -50.09 -4.95 25.61
CA GLU A 320 -51.50 -4.56 25.49
C GLU A 320 -52.38 -5.20 26.57
N GLY A 321 -52.09 -6.45 26.95
CA GLY A 321 -52.81 -7.18 28.00
C GLY A 321 -52.35 -6.90 29.45
N THR A 322 -51.23 -6.21 29.66
CA THR A 322 -50.68 -5.93 30.99
C THR A 322 -51.26 -4.62 31.54
N LEU A 323 -51.52 -4.54 32.85
CA LEU A 323 -51.94 -3.29 33.52
C LEU A 323 -50.85 -2.70 34.42
N ASP A 324 -50.02 -3.56 35.03
CA ASP A 324 -48.94 -3.13 35.92
C ASP A 324 -47.90 -2.27 35.20
N ARG A 325 -47.53 -1.15 35.82
CA ARG A 325 -46.63 -0.16 35.22
C ARG A 325 -45.18 -0.63 35.16
N ASN A 326 -44.72 -1.41 36.14
CA ASN A 326 -43.35 -1.91 36.18
C ASN A 326 -43.18 -3.03 35.15
N GLU A 327 -44.15 -3.92 35.04
CA GLU A 327 -44.19 -4.98 34.03
C GLU A 327 -44.26 -4.40 32.61
N LYS A 328 -45.07 -3.36 32.39
CA LYS A 328 -45.06 -2.60 31.13
C LYS A 328 -43.69 -2.02 30.77
N LYS A 329 -42.96 -1.47 31.76
CA LYS A 329 -41.63 -0.94 31.53
C LYS A 329 -40.65 -2.03 31.08
N LEU A 330 -40.67 -3.20 31.75
CA LEU A 330 -39.85 -4.35 31.36
C LEU A 330 -40.16 -4.83 29.94
N LEU A 331 -41.44 -4.85 29.55
CA LEU A 331 -41.85 -5.21 28.19
C LEU A 331 -41.38 -4.17 27.16
N ILE A 332 -41.40 -2.87 27.48
CA ILE A 332 -40.84 -1.82 26.61
C ILE A 332 -39.33 -2.01 26.43
N ASP A 333 -38.61 -2.27 27.52
CA ASP A 333 -37.15 -2.46 27.48
C ASP A 333 -36.79 -3.73 26.69
N SER A 334 -37.56 -4.80 26.85
CA SER A 334 -37.44 -6.03 26.05
C SER A 334 -37.74 -5.76 24.56
N ALA A 335 -38.82 -5.04 24.24
CA ALA A 335 -39.17 -4.69 22.86
C ALA A 335 -38.08 -3.85 22.18
N LYS A 336 -37.47 -2.91 22.89
CA LYS A 336 -36.31 -2.14 22.41
C LYS A 336 -35.13 -3.04 22.11
N ALA A 337 -34.75 -3.93 23.04
CA ALA A 337 -33.64 -4.85 22.84
C ALA A 337 -33.84 -5.77 21.63
N ILE A 338 -35.05 -6.30 21.44
CA ILE A 338 -35.42 -7.13 20.26
C ILE A 338 -35.27 -6.30 18.97
N ASN A 339 -35.77 -5.07 18.97
CA ASN A 339 -35.67 -4.19 17.80
C ASN A 339 -34.21 -3.82 17.48
N ASP A 340 -33.39 -3.52 18.49
CA ASP A 340 -31.97 -3.19 18.31
C ASP A 340 -31.19 -4.38 17.73
N GLN A 341 -31.49 -5.60 18.19
CA GLN A 341 -30.93 -6.83 17.62
C GLN A 341 -31.38 -7.05 16.18
N ARG A 342 -32.67 -6.84 15.88
CA ARG A 342 -33.21 -6.96 14.51
C ARG A 342 -32.54 -5.96 13.56
N GLU A 343 -32.42 -4.71 13.97
CA GLU A 343 -31.75 -3.66 13.19
C GLU A 343 -30.26 -3.97 12.96
N LYS A 344 -29.59 -4.58 13.95
CA LYS A 344 -28.21 -5.08 13.77
C LYS A 344 -28.15 -6.16 12.70
N ILE A 345 -28.98 -7.20 12.77
CA ILE A 345 -28.99 -8.30 11.78
C ILE A 345 -29.37 -7.77 10.39
N LEU A 346 -30.28 -6.80 10.28
CA LEU A 346 -30.61 -6.15 9.01
C LEU A 346 -29.39 -5.46 8.37
N ARG A 347 -28.58 -4.76 9.17
CA ARG A 347 -27.32 -4.16 8.70
C ARG A 347 -26.32 -5.24 8.26
N GLU A 348 -26.11 -6.29 9.07
CA GLU A 348 -25.21 -7.39 8.73
C GLU A 348 -25.63 -8.14 7.45
N LYS A 349 -26.93 -8.38 7.29
CA LYS A 349 -27.51 -8.99 6.09
C LYS A 349 -27.28 -8.14 4.85
N LYS A 350 -27.36 -6.81 4.97
CA LYS A 350 -27.06 -5.88 3.86
C LYS A 350 -25.60 -6.04 3.40
N VAL A 351 -24.65 -6.10 4.34
CA VAL A 351 -23.22 -6.36 4.02
C VAL A 351 -23.06 -7.70 3.31
N THR A 352 -23.66 -8.75 3.87
CA THR A 352 -23.61 -10.10 3.30
C THR A 352 -24.18 -10.15 1.88
N SER A 353 -25.26 -9.41 1.63
CA SER A 353 -25.90 -9.32 0.31
C SER A 353 -25.06 -8.59 -0.72
N GLU A 354 -24.27 -7.60 -0.30
CA GLU A 354 -23.32 -6.89 -1.16
C GLU A 354 -22.14 -7.80 -1.52
N LEU A 355 -21.53 -8.46 -0.53
CA LEU A 355 -20.45 -9.44 -0.75
C LEU A 355 -20.89 -10.63 -1.61
N SER A 356 -22.16 -11.01 -1.55
CA SER A 356 -22.70 -12.10 -2.36
C SER A 356 -22.78 -11.77 -3.85
N GLN A 357 -22.70 -10.50 -4.25
CA GLN A 357 -22.68 -10.14 -5.67
C GLN A 357 -21.42 -10.66 -6.36
N ASP A 358 -20.26 -10.53 -5.71
CA ASP A 358 -18.95 -10.97 -6.24
C ASP A 358 -18.91 -12.47 -6.56
N VAL A 359 -19.69 -13.29 -5.85
CA VAL A 359 -19.69 -14.74 -6.00
C VAL A 359 -21.01 -15.29 -6.55
N LYS A 360 -21.91 -14.41 -6.99
CA LYS A 360 -23.25 -14.80 -7.46
C LYS A 360 -23.20 -15.78 -8.65
N PHE A 361 -22.17 -15.65 -9.49
CA PHE A 361 -21.94 -16.52 -10.64
C PHE A 361 -21.66 -17.98 -10.26
N MET A 362 -21.30 -18.26 -8.99
CA MET A 362 -21.06 -19.63 -8.48
C MET A 362 -22.34 -20.45 -8.26
N LYS A 363 -23.50 -19.87 -8.52
CA LYS A 363 -24.78 -20.59 -8.45
C LYS A 363 -24.75 -21.81 -9.38
N ASP A 364 -25.09 -22.98 -8.83
CA ASP A 364 -25.17 -24.27 -9.52
C ASP A 364 -23.82 -24.78 -10.10
N ILE A 365 -22.70 -24.24 -9.61
CA ILE A 365 -21.35 -24.72 -9.93
C ILE A 365 -20.85 -25.63 -8.79
N ASP A 366 -20.68 -26.91 -9.11
CA ASP A 366 -20.30 -27.98 -8.17
C ASP A 366 -19.00 -28.71 -8.56
N THR A 367 -18.42 -28.37 -9.70
CA THR A 367 -17.24 -29.04 -10.27
C THR A 367 -16.28 -28.02 -10.89
N LEU A 368 -14.99 -28.36 -10.90
CA LEU A 368 -13.94 -27.55 -11.52
C LEU A 368 -14.25 -27.25 -13.00
N ASP A 369 -14.76 -28.24 -13.74
CA ASP A 369 -15.08 -28.07 -15.17
C ASP A 369 -16.22 -27.08 -15.39
N LYS A 370 -17.31 -27.15 -14.61
CA LYS A 370 -18.37 -26.14 -14.68
C LYS A 370 -17.87 -24.74 -14.32
N PHE A 371 -16.91 -24.65 -13.39
CA PHE A 371 -16.30 -23.36 -13.05
C PHE A 371 -15.46 -22.80 -14.21
N LYS A 372 -14.65 -23.64 -14.87
CA LYS A 372 -13.91 -23.27 -16.08
C LYS A 372 -14.84 -22.81 -17.19
N GLU A 373 -15.94 -23.53 -17.43
CA GLU A 373 -16.96 -23.12 -18.41
C GLU A 373 -17.63 -21.79 -18.05
N LYS A 374 -17.87 -21.52 -16.76
CA LYS A 374 -18.38 -20.21 -16.32
C LYS A 374 -17.38 -19.08 -16.60
N ILE A 375 -16.08 -19.29 -16.37
CA ILE A 375 -15.03 -18.30 -16.67
C ILE A 375 -14.95 -17.98 -18.16
N LYS A 376 -15.22 -18.98 -19.02
CA LYS A 376 -15.33 -18.81 -20.48
C LYS A 376 -16.52 -17.97 -20.91
N SER A 377 -17.50 -17.71 -20.03
CA SER A 377 -18.71 -16.94 -20.34
C SER A 377 -18.66 -15.50 -19.82
N CYS A 378 -19.50 -14.63 -20.38
CA CYS A 378 -19.65 -13.24 -19.95
C CYS A 378 -20.28 -13.07 -18.55
N GLU A 379 -20.82 -14.14 -17.95
CA GLU A 379 -21.30 -14.12 -16.56
C GLU A 379 -20.16 -14.01 -15.54
N PHE A 380 -18.94 -14.42 -15.90
CA PHE A 380 -17.75 -14.19 -15.09
C PHE A 380 -17.13 -12.84 -15.45
N TRP A 381 -17.09 -11.94 -14.47
CA TRP A 381 -16.47 -10.63 -14.59
C TRP A 381 -15.00 -10.72 -14.16
N GLY A 382 -14.10 -10.11 -14.94
CA GLY A 382 -12.67 -10.13 -14.67
C GLY A 382 -12.31 -9.34 -13.40
N GLU A 383 -12.27 -10.04 -12.26
CA GLU A 383 -11.90 -9.48 -10.96
C GLU A 383 -10.38 -9.58 -10.69
N LYS A 384 -9.98 -9.42 -9.42
CA LYS A 384 -8.59 -9.34 -8.95
C LYS A 384 -7.71 -10.51 -9.42
N TRP A 385 -8.19 -11.75 -9.29
CA TRP A 385 -7.44 -12.94 -9.75
C TRP A 385 -7.24 -12.94 -11.27
N ALA A 386 -8.25 -12.54 -12.03
CA ALA A 386 -8.16 -12.50 -13.49
C ALA A 386 -7.12 -11.47 -13.94
N LEU A 387 -7.08 -10.29 -13.32
CA LEU A 387 -6.09 -9.25 -13.63
C LEU A 387 -4.66 -9.76 -13.46
N SER A 388 -4.28 -10.25 -12.27
CA SER A 388 -2.90 -10.71 -12.01
C SER A 388 -2.51 -11.92 -12.87
N THR A 389 -3.45 -12.83 -13.09
CA THR A 389 -3.22 -14.01 -13.93
C THR A 389 -3.02 -13.61 -15.40
N LEU A 390 -3.83 -12.66 -15.92
CA LEU A 390 -3.69 -12.14 -17.28
C LEU A 390 -2.37 -11.38 -17.47
N GLU A 391 -1.93 -10.62 -16.47
CA GLU A 391 -0.61 -9.97 -16.49
C GLU A 391 0.51 -10.98 -16.71
N ARG A 392 0.47 -12.12 -15.99
CA ARG A 392 1.45 -13.19 -16.14
C ARG A 392 1.33 -13.94 -17.47
N ILE A 393 0.16 -14.47 -17.82
CA ILE A 393 0.02 -15.37 -18.98
C ILE A 393 0.10 -14.63 -20.33
N LEU A 394 -0.10 -13.31 -20.33
CA LEU A 394 0.07 -12.47 -21.52
C LEU A 394 1.38 -11.66 -21.49
N ASN A 395 2.15 -11.71 -20.40
CA ASN A 395 3.33 -10.89 -20.15
C ASN A 395 3.08 -9.38 -20.36
N ILE A 396 2.05 -8.85 -19.71
CA ILE A 396 1.65 -7.43 -19.77
C ILE A 396 1.44 -6.87 -18.37
N LYS A 397 1.45 -5.55 -18.21
CA LYS A 397 1.09 -4.90 -16.95
C LYS A 397 -0.09 -3.94 -17.11
N PHE A 398 -1.13 -4.09 -16.30
CA PHE A 398 -2.22 -3.13 -16.25
C PHE A 398 -1.87 -1.93 -15.36
N ILE A 399 -2.28 -0.74 -15.80
CA ILE A 399 -2.29 0.49 -14.99
C ILE A 399 -3.75 0.90 -14.81
N LEU A 400 -4.29 0.69 -13.61
CA LEU A 400 -5.72 0.82 -13.34
C LEU A 400 -6.05 2.19 -12.72
N LEU A 401 -6.90 2.97 -13.38
CA LEU A 401 -7.33 4.29 -12.94
C LEU A 401 -8.83 4.28 -12.55
N SER A 402 -9.12 4.58 -11.28
CA SER A 402 -10.46 4.55 -10.69
C SER A 402 -11.21 5.87 -10.90
N ASN A 403 -12.22 5.83 -11.77
CA ASN A 403 -13.15 6.95 -11.96
C ASN A 403 -14.06 7.14 -10.72
N GLU A 404 -14.35 6.07 -9.98
CA GLU A 404 -15.09 6.17 -8.72
C GLU A 404 -14.34 7.05 -7.70
N ALA A 405 -13.04 6.79 -7.53
CA ALA A 405 -12.20 7.55 -6.61
C ALA A 405 -12.11 9.03 -7.04
N TYR A 406 -11.97 9.30 -8.34
CA TYR A 406 -11.99 10.66 -8.88
C TYR A 406 -13.31 11.38 -8.56
N LYS A 407 -14.46 10.76 -8.83
CA LYS A 407 -15.79 11.34 -8.54
C LYS A 407 -15.99 11.63 -7.05
N GLU A 408 -15.36 10.84 -6.19
CA GLU A 408 -15.41 11.01 -4.74
C GLU A 408 -14.36 11.99 -4.19
N LYS A 409 -13.55 12.58 -5.09
CA LYS A 409 -12.42 13.47 -4.78
C LYS A 409 -11.34 12.77 -3.93
N ASP A 410 -11.32 11.44 -3.96
CA ASP A 410 -10.28 10.59 -3.41
C ASP A 410 -9.16 10.46 -4.45
N TYR A 411 -8.52 11.59 -4.77
CA TYR A 411 -7.46 11.65 -5.78
C TYR A 411 -6.24 10.80 -5.45
N ALA A 412 -6.06 10.54 -4.16
CA ALA A 412 -5.05 9.65 -3.62
C ALA A 412 -5.23 8.23 -4.18
N ASN A 413 -6.46 7.74 -4.24
CA ASN A 413 -6.79 6.38 -4.61
C ASN A 413 -7.31 6.24 -6.06
N VAL A 414 -7.03 7.23 -6.92
CA VAL A 414 -7.32 7.13 -8.36
C VAL A 414 -6.46 6.04 -9.00
N LEU A 415 -5.16 5.97 -8.69
CA LEU A 415 -4.34 4.86 -9.16
C LEU A 415 -4.54 3.65 -8.25
N ASN A 416 -4.99 2.53 -8.83
CA ASN A 416 -5.05 1.24 -8.15
C ASN A 416 -3.78 0.44 -8.47
N CYS A 417 -3.04 0.08 -7.42
CA CYS A 417 -1.75 -0.59 -7.52
C CYS A 417 -1.84 -2.08 -7.86
N GLY A 418 -3.04 -2.65 -7.89
CA GLY A 418 -3.24 -4.09 -7.97
C GLY A 418 -2.87 -4.79 -6.67
N GLU A 419 -3.03 -6.11 -6.65
CA GLU A 419 -2.64 -6.96 -5.52
C GLU A 419 -1.65 -8.01 -6.01
N LEU A 420 -0.63 -8.30 -5.20
CA LEU A 420 0.31 -9.39 -5.44
C LEU A 420 -0.35 -10.71 -5.02
N ASN A 421 -1.28 -11.20 -5.85
CA ASN A 421 -2.03 -12.44 -5.58
C ASN A 421 -1.61 -13.59 -6.51
N ASP A 422 -0.51 -13.43 -7.25
CA ASP A 422 0.02 -14.45 -8.14
C ASP A 422 1.31 -15.04 -7.54
N PRO A 423 1.25 -16.24 -6.93
CA PRO A 423 2.41 -16.83 -6.25
C PRO A 423 3.54 -17.18 -7.22
N ILE A 424 3.25 -17.31 -8.52
CA ILE A 424 4.27 -17.58 -9.53
C ILE A 424 5.09 -16.32 -9.77
N LEU A 425 4.46 -15.15 -9.94
CA LEU A 425 5.18 -13.88 -10.06
C LEU A 425 5.95 -13.53 -8.79
N GLU A 426 5.36 -13.77 -7.63
CA GLU A 426 6.02 -13.56 -6.33
C GLU A 426 7.28 -14.44 -6.18
N SER A 427 7.17 -15.74 -6.49
CA SER A 427 8.32 -16.66 -6.42
C SER A 427 9.44 -16.34 -7.40
N ARG A 428 9.14 -15.67 -8.52
CA ARG A 428 10.14 -15.27 -9.52
C ARG A 428 10.99 -14.08 -9.04
N GLY A 429 10.47 -13.24 -8.14
CA GLY A 429 11.16 -12.03 -7.67
C GLY A 429 11.34 -10.92 -8.72
N GLU A 430 11.05 -11.19 -9.99
CA GLU A 430 11.20 -10.25 -11.10
C GLU A 430 10.04 -10.39 -12.09
N PHE A 431 9.56 -9.26 -12.62
CA PHE A 431 8.52 -9.20 -13.64
C PHE A 431 8.90 -8.21 -14.76
N MET A 432 9.07 -8.72 -15.99
CA MET A 432 9.44 -7.95 -17.18
C MET A 432 8.30 -7.93 -18.21
N PRO A 433 7.28 -7.07 -18.06
CA PRO A 433 6.17 -6.99 -18.99
C PRO A 433 6.61 -6.47 -20.37
N ASP A 434 6.14 -7.11 -21.45
CA ASP A 434 6.39 -6.66 -22.82
C ASP A 434 5.67 -5.33 -23.10
N TYR A 435 4.48 -5.19 -22.52
CA TYR A 435 3.55 -4.09 -22.77
C TYR A 435 2.81 -3.68 -21.51
N TYR A 436 2.38 -2.42 -21.51
CA TYR A 436 1.53 -1.80 -20.51
C TYR A 436 0.21 -1.39 -21.14
N ILE A 437 -0.89 -1.65 -20.44
CA ILE A 437 -2.24 -1.25 -20.86
C ILE A 437 -2.86 -0.42 -19.75
N ILE A 438 -3.25 0.81 -20.07
CA ILE A 438 -3.90 1.71 -19.11
C ILE A 438 -5.40 1.49 -19.21
N LEU A 439 -6.05 1.23 -18.08
CA LEU A 439 -7.50 1.00 -18.00
C LEU A 439 -8.14 2.01 -17.08
N GLU A 440 -9.31 2.50 -17.46
CA GLU A 440 -10.22 3.19 -16.56
C GLU A 440 -11.22 2.18 -15.99
N ASN A 441 -11.41 2.20 -14.66
CA ASN A 441 -12.38 1.36 -13.98
C ASN A 441 -13.43 2.24 -13.30
N SER A 442 -14.68 2.00 -13.66
CA SER A 442 -15.86 2.69 -13.10
C SER A 442 -16.53 1.93 -11.94
N GLY A 443 -15.96 0.81 -11.50
CA GLY A 443 -16.46 -0.09 -10.47
C GLY A 443 -17.13 -1.35 -11.03
N TRP A 444 -17.68 -1.26 -12.24
CA TRP A 444 -18.44 -2.33 -12.90
C TRP A 444 -18.10 -2.47 -14.39
N HIS A 445 -17.17 -1.66 -14.90
CA HIS A 445 -16.79 -1.63 -16.31
C HIS A 445 -15.37 -1.11 -16.48
N TYR A 446 -14.62 -1.76 -17.37
CA TYR A 446 -13.28 -1.35 -17.80
C TYR A 446 -13.35 -0.69 -19.18
N ASN A 447 -12.78 0.51 -19.28
CA ASN A 447 -12.52 1.18 -20.55
C ASN A 447 -11.02 1.21 -20.84
N LEU A 448 -10.67 1.18 -22.11
CA LEU A 448 -9.28 1.30 -22.55
C LEU A 448 -8.89 2.78 -22.54
N VAL A 449 -7.74 3.10 -21.93
CA VAL A 449 -7.21 4.46 -21.92
C VAL A 449 -6.11 4.57 -22.96
N GLY A 450 -6.30 5.49 -23.89
CA GLY A 450 -5.31 5.88 -24.87
C GLY A 450 -4.52 7.13 -24.47
N TYR A 451 -3.31 7.25 -24.97
CA TYR A 451 -2.44 8.41 -24.82
C TYR A 451 -1.76 8.71 -26.15
N LYS A 452 -1.87 9.96 -26.63
CA LYS A 452 -1.36 10.38 -27.96
C LYS A 452 -1.81 9.43 -29.09
N LYS A 453 -3.07 8.98 -29.02
CA LYS A 453 -3.72 7.99 -29.93
C LYS A 453 -3.19 6.56 -29.83
N LYS A 454 -2.18 6.28 -29.01
CA LYS A 454 -1.71 4.93 -28.70
C LYS A 454 -2.51 4.33 -27.54
N GLN A 455 -2.66 3.01 -27.51
CA GLN A 455 -3.51 2.24 -26.61
C GLN A 455 -2.77 1.09 -25.91
N ILE A 456 -1.59 0.75 -26.42
CA ILE A 456 -0.67 -0.24 -25.83
C ILE A 456 0.74 0.35 -25.84
N PHE A 457 1.46 0.22 -24.72
CA PHE A 457 2.67 1.00 -24.47
C PHE A 457 3.83 0.10 -24.09
N LYS A 458 5.05 0.40 -24.55
CA LYS A 458 6.26 -0.03 -23.83
C LYS A 458 6.55 0.92 -22.68
N PHE A 459 7.43 0.53 -21.75
CA PHE A 459 7.76 1.35 -20.58
C PHE A 459 8.12 2.80 -20.92
N LYS A 460 8.97 3.01 -21.94
CA LYS A 460 9.39 4.34 -22.40
C LYS A 460 8.23 5.23 -22.84
N GLU A 461 7.14 4.64 -23.32
CA GLU A 461 5.98 5.34 -23.87
C GLU A 461 4.92 5.69 -22.81
N ILE A 462 5.09 5.19 -21.58
CA ILE A 462 4.19 5.54 -20.45
C ILE A 462 4.40 7.03 -20.12
N PRO A 463 3.33 7.83 -19.99
CA PRO A 463 3.43 9.24 -19.59
C PRO A 463 4.20 9.43 -18.28
N TYR A 464 5.00 10.48 -18.19
CA TYR A 464 5.87 10.74 -17.04
C TYR A 464 5.07 10.84 -15.73
N ASP A 465 3.94 11.55 -15.76
CA ASP A 465 3.09 11.72 -14.57
C ASP A 465 2.48 10.40 -14.09
N ILE A 466 2.19 9.46 -14.99
CA ILE A 466 1.72 8.12 -14.62
C ILE A 466 2.87 7.34 -13.96
N LYS A 467 4.09 7.36 -14.53
CA LYS A 467 5.26 6.73 -13.91
C LYS A 467 5.51 7.28 -12.50
N LYS A 468 5.47 8.60 -12.36
CA LYS A 468 5.59 9.31 -11.08
C LYS A 468 4.48 8.93 -10.09
N MET A 469 3.24 8.82 -10.54
CA MET A 469 2.13 8.38 -9.69
C MET A 469 2.34 6.95 -9.19
N ILE A 470 2.78 6.04 -10.06
CA ILE A 470 3.08 4.64 -9.71
C ILE A 470 4.16 4.58 -8.64
N VAL A 471 5.29 5.26 -8.82
CA VAL A 471 6.36 5.29 -7.82
C VAL A 471 5.86 5.85 -6.48
N ASN A 472 5.14 6.97 -6.51
CA ASN A 472 4.69 7.64 -5.30
C ASN A 472 3.56 6.92 -4.57
N ARG A 473 2.85 5.98 -5.20
CA ARG A 473 1.68 5.30 -4.62
C ARG A 473 1.87 3.81 -4.44
N CYS A 474 2.33 3.16 -5.50
CA CYS A 474 2.38 1.71 -5.57
C CYS A 474 3.72 1.15 -5.11
N MET A 475 4.76 1.99 -4.99
CA MET A 475 6.09 1.59 -4.55
C MET A 475 6.52 2.30 -3.25
N GLU A 476 5.56 2.83 -2.47
CA GLU A 476 5.83 3.53 -1.19
C GLU A 476 6.52 2.61 -0.16
N LYS A 477 6.10 1.34 -0.09
CA LYS A 477 6.67 0.32 0.81
C LYS A 477 7.68 -0.62 0.14
N SER A 478 8.08 -0.31 -1.10
CA SER A 478 8.85 -1.23 -1.94
C SER A 478 8.20 -2.62 -2.04
N ASP A 479 6.87 -2.66 -2.12
CA ASP A 479 6.03 -3.87 -2.09
C ASP A 479 5.01 -3.84 -3.25
N GLY A 480 4.47 -5.00 -3.63
CA GLY A 480 3.52 -5.16 -4.74
C GLY A 480 4.16 -5.35 -6.12
N LEU A 481 3.33 -5.66 -7.13
CA LEU A 481 3.79 -6.06 -8.48
C LEU A 481 4.67 -5.03 -9.18
N PHE A 482 4.42 -3.72 -8.99
CA PHE A 482 5.26 -2.67 -9.58
C PHE A 482 6.68 -2.65 -9.02
N SER A 483 6.88 -3.12 -7.79
CA SER A 483 8.20 -3.26 -7.16
C SER A 483 8.99 -4.47 -7.69
N LEU A 484 8.39 -5.35 -8.48
CA LEU A 484 9.09 -6.44 -9.17
C LEU A 484 9.57 -6.04 -10.57
N ILE A 485 9.24 -4.83 -11.05
CA ILE A 485 9.54 -4.38 -12.42
C ILE A 485 10.84 -3.54 -12.42
N PRO A 486 11.94 -4.02 -13.03
CA PRO A 486 13.24 -3.33 -13.02
C PRO A 486 13.19 -1.89 -13.53
N ASP A 487 12.44 -1.64 -14.61
CA ASP A 487 12.29 -0.31 -15.20
C ASP A 487 11.72 0.72 -14.20
N PHE A 488 10.74 0.32 -13.38
CA PHE A 488 10.17 1.18 -12.35
C PHE A 488 11.12 1.38 -11.17
N ILE A 489 11.87 0.35 -10.78
CA ILE A 489 12.92 0.46 -9.76
C ILE A 489 13.98 1.47 -10.22
N GLN A 490 14.42 1.38 -11.48
CA GLN A 490 15.40 2.30 -12.06
C GLN A 490 14.85 3.73 -12.15
N PHE A 491 13.61 3.91 -12.62
CA PHE A 491 12.96 5.22 -12.67
C PHE A 491 12.81 5.84 -11.27
N LYS A 492 12.44 5.05 -10.25
CA LYS A 492 12.42 5.50 -8.85
C LYS A 492 13.80 5.97 -8.38
N LYS A 493 14.86 5.21 -8.68
CA LYS A 493 16.25 5.57 -8.33
C LYS A 493 16.70 6.86 -9.02
N ASN A 494 16.46 7.01 -10.31
CA ASN A 494 16.93 8.15 -11.09
C ASN A 494 16.21 9.46 -10.69
N GLU A 495 14.89 9.42 -10.59
CA GLU A 495 14.07 10.64 -10.42
C GLU A 495 13.82 11.01 -8.95
N PHE A 496 13.98 10.08 -8.01
CA PHE A 496 13.61 10.26 -6.60
C PHE A 496 14.73 9.94 -5.60
N SER A 497 15.98 9.72 -6.06
CA SER A 497 17.16 9.42 -5.22
C SER A 497 17.43 10.46 -4.11
N GLY A 498 17.10 11.75 -4.32
CA GLY A 498 17.19 12.78 -3.27
C GLY A 498 16.15 12.66 -2.15
N SER A 499 15.19 11.73 -2.28
CA SER A 499 14.10 11.45 -1.34
C SER A 499 14.17 10.03 -0.76
N MET A 500 15.23 9.27 -1.06
CA MET A 500 15.44 7.99 -0.39
C MET A 500 16.01 8.24 0.99
N PRO A 501 15.29 7.99 2.09
CA PRO A 501 16.00 7.52 3.26
C PRO A 501 16.73 6.26 2.81
N VAL A 502 18.06 6.23 2.97
CA VAL A 502 18.76 4.94 3.12
C VAL A 502 17.86 4.08 4.00
N GLU A 503 17.48 2.88 3.56
CA GLU A 503 16.66 1.96 4.35
C GLU A 503 17.45 1.57 5.60
N LYS A 504 17.44 2.47 6.59
CA LYS A 504 17.98 2.22 7.91
C LYS A 504 17.08 1.17 8.52
N ALA A 505 17.69 0.11 9.04
CA ALA A 505 16.93 -0.88 9.76
C ALA A 505 16.12 -0.19 10.88
N LYS A 506 14.78 -0.22 10.80
CA LYS A 506 13.89 0.43 11.77
C LYS A 506 13.64 -0.55 12.91
N PHE A 507 13.95 -0.15 14.15
CA PHE A 507 13.63 -0.94 15.33
C PHE A 507 12.13 -1.30 15.39
N GLU A 508 11.80 -2.56 15.71
CA GLU A 508 10.40 -2.91 15.97
C GLU A 508 9.99 -2.39 17.35
N GLU A 509 9.49 -1.17 17.38
CA GLU A 509 8.97 -0.57 18.60
C GLU A 509 7.64 -1.26 18.97
N LEU A 510 7.66 -2.01 20.08
CA LEU A 510 6.45 -2.54 20.70
C LEU A 510 5.72 -1.37 21.36
N SER A 511 4.80 -0.76 20.62
CA SER A 511 4.01 0.34 21.14
C SER A 511 3.06 -0.06 22.26
N GLU A 512 2.61 0.91 23.04
CA GLU A 512 1.68 0.67 24.15
C GLU A 512 0.40 -0.04 23.68
N ALA A 513 -0.16 0.40 22.55
CA ALA A 513 -1.35 -0.23 21.97
C ALA A 513 -1.08 -1.70 21.57
N LYS A 514 0.12 -2.00 21.04
CA LYS A 514 0.52 -3.38 20.69
C LYS A 514 0.77 -4.23 21.93
N ILE A 515 1.42 -3.68 22.97
CA ILE A 515 1.68 -4.37 24.24
C ILE A 515 0.37 -4.73 24.96
N ARG A 516 -0.61 -3.83 24.94
CA ARG A 516 -1.94 -4.04 25.53
C ARG A 516 -2.87 -4.91 24.68
N GLY A 517 -2.47 -5.28 23.46
CA GLY A 517 -3.29 -6.08 22.55
C GLY A 517 -4.55 -5.36 22.06
N LEU A 518 -4.49 -4.05 21.85
CA LEU A 518 -5.67 -3.24 21.51
C LEU A 518 -6.14 -3.39 20.05
N TYR A 519 -5.38 -4.08 19.21
CA TYR A 519 -5.72 -4.31 17.81
C TYR A 519 -5.15 -5.62 17.26
N ASP A 520 -5.79 -6.14 16.21
CA ASP A 520 -5.30 -7.23 15.37
C ASP A 520 -4.48 -6.65 14.19
N GLU A 521 -3.30 -7.18 13.93
CA GLU A 521 -2.45 -6.71 12.83
C GLU A 521 -3.04 -7.01 11.45
N ASN A 522 -3.94 -8.00 11.35
CA ASN A 522 -4.52 -8.44 10.10
C ASN A 522 -5.85 -7.73 9.75
N ILE A 523 -6.38 -6.92 10.67
CA ILE A 523 -7.58 -6.11 10.44
C ILE A 523 -7.13 -4.65 10.37
N VAL A 524 -7.04 -4.09 9.17
CA VAL A 524 -6.46 -2.75 8.96
C VAL A 524 -7.46 -1.84 8.28
N PHE A 525 -7.74 -0.69 8.89
CA PHE A 525 -8.49 0.40 8.28
C PHE A 525 -7.58 1.60 8.02
N VAL A 526 -7.71 2.16 6.83
CA VAL A 526 -6.89 3.28 6.36
C VAL A 526 -7.82 4.45 6.08
N PHE A 527 -7.48 5.61 6.63
CA PHE A 527 -8.29 6.80 6.46
C PHE A 527 -7.46 8.06 6.31
N TYR A 528 -8.10 9.10 5.76
CA TYR A 528 -7.64 10.48 5.69
C TYR A 528 -8.84 11.38 5.36
N ASP A 529 -8.62 12.70 5.31
CA ASP A 529 -9.68 13.72 5.18
C ASP A 529 -10.56 13.59 3.93
N LYS A 530 -10.08 12.93 2.85
CA LYS A 530 -10.85 12.76 1.59
C LYS A 530 -11.19 11.31 1.25
N SER A 531 -10.98 10.36 2.18
CA SER A 531 -11.25 8.93 1.96
C SER A 531 -12.64 8.66 1.40
N SER A 532 -12.76 7.69 0.48
CA SER A 532 -14.05 7.20 -0.02
C SER A 532 -15.04 6.85 1.11
N ALA A 533 -16.30 7.27 0.91
CA ALA A 533 -17.41 6.92 1.78
C ALA A 533 -18.16 5.64 1.35
N LYS A 534 -17.93 5.14 0.13
CA LYS A 534 -18.68 4.03 -0.44
C LYS A 534 -18.10 2.66 -0.15
N LYS A 535 -16.78 2.52 -0.12
CA LYS A 535 -16.15 1.21 0.08
C LYS A 535 -16.49 0.66 1.46
N LEU A 536 -16.84 -0.63 1.53
CA LEU A 536 -17.02 -1.36 2.79
C LEU A 536 -15.74 -1.26 3.65
N PRO A 537 -15.84 -1.33 5.00
CA PRO A 537 -14.66 -1.48 5.87
C PRO A 537 -13.75 -2.60 5.37
N GLY A 538 -12.43 -2.51 5.49
CA GLY A 538 -11.51 -3.55 5.03
C GLY A 538 -11.36 -3.70 3.51
N LYS A 539 -12.16 -2.97 2.71
CA LYS A 539 -12.11 -2.97 1.23
C LYS A 539 -11.56 -1.67 0.64
N GLY A 540 -11.12 -0.73 1.48
CA GLY A 540 -10.43 0.47 1.04
C GLY A 540 -9.02 0.19 0.53
N VAL A 541 -8.40 1.17 -0.13
CA VAL A 541 -7.01 1.04 -0.61
C VAL A 541 -6.06 0.92 0.57
N HIS A 542 -5.16 -0.07 0.53
CA HIS A 542 -4.26 -0.46 1.62
C HIS A 542 -4.95 -0.92 2.92
N GLU A 543 -6.25 -1.20 2.87
CA GLU A 543 -6.94 -1.89 3.97
C GLU A 543 -6.75 -3.40 3.84
N GLN A 544 -6.87 -4.10 4.97
CA GLN A 544 -6.70 -5.54 5.03
C GLN A 544 -7.80 -6.15 5.89
N MET A 545 -8.35 -7.27 5.41
CA MET A 545 -9.28 -8.12 6.14
C MET A 545 -8.91 -9.58 5.84
N PRO A 546 -8.75 -10.44 6.86
CA PRO A 546 -8.34 -11.84 6.63
C PRO A 546 -9.44 -12.65 5.93
N ASP A 547 -10.69 -12.35 6.27
CA ASP A 547 -11.87 -13.00 5.72
C ASP A 547 -12.99 -11.97 5.57
N ASP A 548 -13.53 -11.90 4.35
CA ASP A 548 -14.65 -11.02 4.00
C ASP A 548 -15.90 -11.29 4.84
N THR A 549 -16.10 -12.50 5.38
CA THR A 549 -17.24 -12.77 6.26
C THR A 549 -17.16 -11.96 7.56
N MET A 550 -15.96 -11.59 8.02
CA MET A 550 -15.75 -10.75 9.19
C MET A 550 -16.25 -9.32 9.00
N LEU A 551 -16.47 -8.87 7.75
CA LEU A 551 -16.98 -7.53 7.45
C LEU A 551 -18.33 -7.25 8.11
N ARG A 552 -19.14 -8.30 8.31
CA ARG A 552 -20.41 -8.22 9.04
C ARG A 552 -20.20 -7.66 10.46
N ASN A 553 -19.07 -7.99 11.09
CA ASN A 553 -18.73 -7.48 12.42
C ASN A 553 -18.55 -5.96 12.45
N PHE A 554 -18.29 -5.33 11.30
CA PHE A 554 -18.09 -3.89 11.17
C PHE A 554 -19.29 -3.19 10.51
N SER A 555 -20.45 -3.85 10.46
CA SER A 555 -21.67 -3.33 9.84
C SER A 555 -22.16 -2.00 10.45
N GLU A 556 -21.78 -1.71 11.69
CA GLU A 556 -22.08 -0.42 12.33
C GLU A 556 -21.39 0.75 11.64
N LEU A 557 -20.15 0.59 11.17
CA LEU A 557 -19.42 1.65 10.46
C LEU A 557 -20.12 2.04 9.16
N ILE A 558 -20.74 1.08 8.48
CA ILE A 558 -21.48 1.30 7.23
C ILE A 558 -22.72 2.17 7.45
N ALA A 559 -23.32 2.10 8.65
CA ALA A 559 -24.46 2.94 9.00
C ALA A 559 -24.07 4.39 9.29
N ILE A 560 -22.77 4.70 9.40
CA ILE A 560 -22.26 6.03 9.70
C ILE A 560 -21.63 6.60 8.41
N PRO A 561 -22.30 7.56 7.74
CA PRO A 561 -21.75 8.19 6.54
C PRO A 561 -20.38 8.80 6.82
N ASP A 562 -19.47 8.68 5.85
CA ASP A 562 -18.12 9.24 5.90
C ASP A 562 -17.30 8.78 7.12
N TRP A 563 -17.55 7.58 7.67
CA TRP A 563 -16.91 7.13 8.91
C TRP A 563 -15.37 7.20 8.87
N ARG A 564 -14.73 6.93 7.72
CA ARG A 564 -13.27 7.07 7.54
C ARG A 564 -12.83 8.52 7.73
N ARG A 565 -13.49 9.47 7.06
CA ARG A 565 -13.17 10.90 7.15
C ARG A 565 -13.39 11.42 8.56
N LYS A 566 -14.44 10.95 9.24
CA LYS A 566 -14.78 11.28 10.62
C LYS A 566 -13.71 10.86 11.64
N LEU A 567 -12.85 9.88 11.33
CA LEU A 567 -11.69 9.55 12.17
C LEU A 567 -10.60 10.62 12.10
N ASP A 568 -10.52 11.40 11.02
CA ASP A 568 -9.46 12.37 10.78
C ASP A 568 -9.60 13.65 11.63
N ASN A 569 -8.46 14.27 11.95
CA ASN A 569 -8.40 15.50 12.74
C ASN A 569 -9.02 16.70 11.99
N PHE A 570 -9.05 16.63 10.65
CA PHE A 570 -9.65 17.64 9.78
C PHE A 570 -11.18 17.63 9.78
N TRP A 571 -11.81 16.56 10.27
CA TRP A 571 -13.26 16.48 10.34
C TRP A 571 -13.83 17.58 11.24
N ILE A 572 -14.71 18.41 10.68
CA ILE A 572 -15.36 19.50 11.40
C ILE A 572 -16.50 18.91 12.24
N GLN A 573 -16.25 18.79 13.54
CA GLN A 573 -17.23 18.46 14.55
C GLN A 573 -16.92 19.28 15.81
N PRO A 574 -17.72 20.29 16.15
CA PRO A 574 -17.49 21.11 17.32
C PRO A 574 -17.41 20.32 18.63
N PHE A 575 -16.44 20.67 19.48
CA PHE A 575 -16.32 20.21 20.87
C PHE A 575 -15.76 21.32 21.75
N THR A 576 -15.90 21.16 23.07
CA THR A 576 -15.39 22.11 24.07
C THR A 576 -14.12 21.58 24.71
N LEU A 577 -13.06 22.38 24.73
CA LEU A 577 -11.81 22.08 25.42
C LEU A 577 -11.12 23.38 25.82
N ASP A 578 -10.48 23.42 27.00
CA ASP A 578 -9.85 24.62 27.56
C ASP A 578 -10.78 25.85 27.62
N GLY A 579 -12.05 25.64 27.96
CA GLY A 579 -13.04 26.71 28.09
C GLY A 579 -13.41 27.40 26.76
N LYS A 580 -13.02 26.84 25.61
CA LYS A 580 -13.32 27.34 24.26
C LYS A 580 -13.96 26.25 23.42
N ARG A 581 -14.68 26.64 22.35
CA ARG A 581 -15.17 25.69 21.35
C ARG A 581 -14.27 25.67 20.14
N TRP A 582 -14.08 24.47 19.60
CA TRP A 582 -13.17 24.20 18.51
C TRP A 582 -13.90 23.47 17.40
N ASN A 583 -13.80 23.95 16.16
CA ASN A 583 -14.50 23.34 15.03
C ASN A 583 -13.96 21.93 14.69
N SER A 584 -12.69 21.65 14.98
CA SER A 584 -12.09 20.32 14.80
C SER A 584 -10.86 20.14 15.68
N VAL A 585 -10.36 18.90 15.75
CA VAL A 585 -9.13 18.56 16.46
C VAL A 585 -7.94 19.29 15.84
N GLU A 586 -7.92 19.45 14.52
CA GLU A 586 -6.88 20.21 13.82
C GLU A 586 -6.86 21.67 14.28
N HIS A 587 -8.01 22.33 14.41
CA HIS A 587 -8.06 23.72 14.90
C HIS A 587 -7.44 23.87 16.29
N TYR A 588 -7.88 23.03 17.24
CA TYR A 588 -7.34 23.03 18.59
C TYR A 588 -5.83 22.77 18.59
N TYR A 589 -5.40 21.65 17.97
CA TYR A 589 -4.01 21.22 17.98
C TYR A 589 -3.06 22.26 17.37
N GLN A 590 -3.47 22.91 16.27
CA GLN A 590 -2.67 23.95 15.64
C GLN A 590 -2.67 25.25 16.46
N GLY A 591 -3.79 25.61 17.09
CA GLY A 591 -3.84 26.71 18.05
C GLY A 591 -2.95 26.48 19.26
N SER A 592 -2.95 25.27 19.84
CA SER A 592 -2.22 24.91 21.07
C SER A 592 -0.69 25.08 20.95
N LYS A 593 -0.16 25.27 19.74
CA LYS A 593 1.24 25.67 19.50
C LYS A 593 1.58 27.08 19.97
N PHE A 594 0.58 27.91 20.24
CA PHE A 594 0.70 29.33 20.56
C PHE A 594 0.10 29.68 21.93
N LYS A 595 -0.35 28.67 22.67
CA LYS A 595 -1.19 28.79 23.87
C LYS A 595 -0.49 29.50 25.03
N GLU A 596 0.82 29.37 25.17
CA GLU A 596 1.57 29.94 26.28
C GLU A 596 2.05 31.37 25.98
N ASN A 597 2.74 31.58 24.85
CA ASN A 597 3.39 32.86 24.57
C ASN A 597 2.53 33.81 23.73
N ASN A 598 1.50 33.32 23.04
CA ASN A 598 0.67 34.10 22.11
C ASN A 598 -0.83 33.79 22.28
N PRO A 599 -1.42 34.03 23.47
CA PRO A 599 -2.79 33.60 23.80
C PRO A 599 -3.89 34.23 22.93
N GLU A 600 -3.66 35.45 22.42
CA GLU A 600 -4.58 36.09 21.45
C GLU A 600 -4.59 35.32 20.13
N PHE A 601 -3.41 34.99 19.60
CA PHE A 601 -3.31 34.20 18.38
C PHE A 601 -3.85 32.78 18.57
N TYR A 602 -3.61 32.14 19.72
CA TYR A 602 -4.28 30.88 20.09
C TYR A 602 -5.81 30.98 20.02
N THR A 603 -6.37 32.06 20.55
CA THR A 603 -7.82 32.31 20.55
C THR A 603 -8.37 32.49 19.13
N SER A 604 -7.58 33.00 18.18
CA SER A 604 -8.00 33.14 16.78
C SER A 604 -8.35 31.80 16.11
N PHE A 605 -7.93 30.65 16.65
CA PHE A 605 -8.29 29.33 16.12
C PHE A 605 -9.61 28.79 16.71
N SER A 606 -10.15 29.41 17.77
CA SER A 606 -11.39 28.95 18.40
C SER A 606 -12.60 29.50 17.67
N MET A 607 -13.73 28.79 17.77
CA MET A 607 -14.98 29.13 17.09
C MET A 607 -15.48 30.53 17.45
N GLU A 608 -15.32 30.93 18.72
CA GLU A 608 -15.76 32.24 19.23
C GLU A 608 -15.05 33.42 18.56
N SER A 609 -13.85 33.21 18.01
CA SER A 609 -13.11 34.27 17.33
C SER A 609 -13.73 34.71 16.00
N GLY A 610 -14.51 33.83 15.35
CA GLY A 610 -15.12 34.07 14.05
C GLY A 610 -14.14 34.22 12.87
N THR A 611 -12.83 34.08 13.10
CA THR A 611 -11.80 34.25 12.07
C THR A 611 -11.84 33.12 11.04
N GLU A 612 -11.22 33.34 9.88
CA GLU A 612 -11.06 32.29 8.88
C GLU A 612 -10.17 31.13 9.36
N LEU A 613 -9.24 31.40 10.29
CA LEU A 613 -8.41 30.37 10.92
C LEU A 613 -9.25 29.38 11.72
N SER A 614 -10.33 29.83 12.34
CA SER A 614 -11.21 28.96 13.13
C SER A 614 -12.15 28.10 12.27
N LYS A 615 -12.32 28.42 10.98
CA LYS A 615 -13.27 27.73 10.08
C LYS A 615 -12.60 26.73 9.16
N ASN A 616 -11.34 26.97 8.77
CA ASN A 616 -10.64 26.17 7.77
C ASN A 616 -9.44 25.39 8.39
N PRO A 617 -9.56 24.06 8.54
CA PRO A 617 -8.48 23.23 9.08
C PRO A 617 -7.17 23.29 8.28
N GLU A 618 -7.23 23.40 6.94
CA GLU A 618 -6.04 23.52 6.10
C GLU A 618 -5.33 24.86 6.35
N MET A 619 -6.10 25.94 6.52
CA MET A 619 -5.55 27.25 6.86
C MET A 619 -4.95 27.26 8.27
N ALA A 620 -5.62 26.64 9.24
CA ALA A 620 -5.11 26.49 10.61
C ALA A 620 -3.75 25.76 10.60
N LYS A 621 -3.66 24.63 9.89
CA LYS A 621 -2.39 23.89 9.73
C LYS A 621 -1.31 24.71 9.05
N ALA A 622 -1.66 25.48 8.03
CA ALA A 622 -0.73 26.33 7.29
C ALA A 622 -0.18 27.48 8.14
N ALA A 623 -1.04 28.14 8.94
CA ALA A 623 -0.64 29.18 9.89
C ALA A 623 0.36 28.67 10.94
N ALA A 624 0.16 27.43 11.37
CA ALA A 624 1.03 26.74 12.32
C ALA A 624 2.21 25.98 11.66
N GLY A 625 2.39 26.13 10.35
CA GLY A 625 3.48 25.55 9.57
C GLY A 625 4.77 26.39 9.64
N THR A 626 5.83 25.94 8.95
CA THR A 626 7.14 26.62 8.96
C THR A 626 7.04 28.05 8.41
N THR A 627 6.36 28.22 7.28
CA THR A 627 6.22 29.52 6.60
C THR A 627 5.13 30.42 7.18
N GLY A 628 4.15 29.85 7.89
CA GLY A 628 2.95 30.59 8.32
C GLY A 628 2.09 31.11 7.17
N LYS A 629 2.25 30.56 5.95
CA LYS A 629 1.55 31.00 4.74
C LYS A 629 0.52 29.97 4.30
N TYR A 630 -0.66 30.45 3.90
CA TYR A 630 -1.69 29.66 3.25
C TYR A 630 -1.92 30.19 1.83
N LYS A 631 -1.77 29.31 0.83
CA LYS A 631 -1.89 29.66 -0.61
C LYS A 631 -1.05 30.88 -1.03
N GLY A 632 0.17 30.99 -0.50
CA GLY A 632 1.10 32.09 -0.78
C GLY A 632 0.92 33.33 0.10
N THR A 633 -0.24 33.49 0.74
CA THR A 633 -0.54 34.61 1.65
C THR A 633 -0.08 34.32 3.06
N LEU A 634 0.59 35.27 3.71
CA LEU A 634 0.96 35.16 5.12
C LEU A 634 -0.29 35.24 6.00
N VAL A 635 -0.53 34.22 6.81
CA VAL A 635 -1.70 34.13 7.72
C VAL A 635 -1.32 34.10 9.20
N ARG A 636 -0.05 33.81 9.51
CA ARG A 636 0.52 33.99 10.85
C ARG A 636 1.33 35.30 10.90
N PRO A 637 1.08 36.20 11.87
CA PRO A 637 1.92 37.38 12.07
C PRO A 637 3.40 37.00 12.29
N VAL A 638 4.32 37.85 11.84
CA VAL A 638 5.77 37.52 11.78
C VAL A 638 6.36 37.40 13.20
N GLU A 639 5.82 38.17 14.13
CA GLU A 639 6.16 38.20 15.55
C GLU A 639 5.68 36.96 16.30
N VAL A 640 4.64 36.27 15.80
CA VAL A 640 4.07 35.09 16.47
C VAL A 640 4.92 33.86 16.18
N LYS A 641 5.50 33.31 17.24
CA LYS A 641 6.33 32.09 17.20
C LYS A 641 5.64 30.93 17.90
N ILE A 642 5.93 29.71 17.43
CA ILE A 642 5.52 28.49 18.12
C ILE A 642 6.22 28.44 19.47
N ASP A 643 5.48 28.06 20.52
CA ASP A 643 6.02 27.88 21.86
C ASP A 643 7.13 26.81 21.84
N ALA A 644 8.28 27.13 22.44
CA ALA A 644 9.46 26.27 22.41
C ALA A 644 9.19 24.85 22.95
N GLU A 645 8.37 24.75 24.01
CA GLU A 645 8.05 23.49 24.68
C GLU A 645 6.98 22.65 23.97
N PHE A 646 6.34 23.16 22.90
CA PHE A 646 5.23 22.47 22.25
C PHE A 646 5.63 21.07 21.76
N TYR A 647 6.77 20.96 21.07
CA TYR A 647 7.22 19.71 20.45
C TYR A 647 7.79 18.69 21.45
N GLY A 648 7.83 19.03 22.75
CA GLY A 648 8.06 18.08 23.83
C GLY A 648 6.81 17.25 24.15
N LYS A 649 6.58 16.98 25.44
CA LYS A 649 5.43 16.18 25.91
C LYS A 649 4.07 16.81 25.60
N ARG A 650 4.03 18.13 25.37
CA ARG A 650 2.80 18.89 25.17
C ARG A 650 2.08 18.49 23.88
N LYS A 651 2.82 18.25 22.80
CA LYS A 651 2.28 17.83 21.49
C LYS A 651 1.31 16.65 21.60
N GLU A 652 1.74 15.58 22.26
CA GLU A 652 0.94 14.35 22.39
C GLU A 652 -0.25 14.57 23.30
N LYS A 653 -0.04 15.25 24.44
CA LYS A 653 -1.12 15.60 25.37
C LYS A 653 -2.22 16.42 24.69
N GLU A 654 -1.86 17.50 24.00
CA GLU A 654 -2.82 18.39 23.34
C GLU A 654 -3.61 17.67 22.24
N ASN A 655 -2.95 16.79 21.46
CA ASN A 655 -3.65 15.97 20.47
C ASN A 655 -4.61 14.96 21.12
N ASN A 656 -4.16 14.27 22.18
CA ASN A 656 -4.97 13.26 22.87
C ASN A 656 -6.17 13.88 23.59
N ASP A 657 -5.99 15.03 24.25
CA ASP A 657 -7.08 15.75 24.93
C ASP A 657 -8.15 16.20 23.92
N ALA A 658 -7.73 16.71 22.76
CA ALA A 658 -8.64 17.12 21.70
C ALA A 658 -9.37 15.96 21.05
N LEU A 659 -8.68 14.86 20.76
CA LEU A 659 -9.30 13.64 20.24
C LEU A 659 -10.30 13.06 21.24
N TYR A 660 -9.91 12.98 22.51
CA TYR A 660 -10.80 12.50 23.56
C TYR A 660 -12.04 13.39 23.63
N ALA A 661 -11.89 14.73 23.66
CA ALA A 661 -13.02 15.65 23.65
C ALA A 661 -13.93 15.49 22.42
N LYS A 662 -13.36 15.32 21.22
CA LYS A 662 -14.11 15.05 19.98
C LYS A 662 -14.97 13.78 20.10
N PHE A 663 -14.39 12.69 20.59
CA PHE A 663 -15.07 11.38 20.61
C PHE A 663 -15.92 11.16 21.86
N SER A 664 -15.64 11.84 22.99
CA SER A 664 -16.41 11.68 24.23
C SER A 664 -17.62 12.60 24.31
N GLN A 665 -17.60 13.76 23.64
CA GLN A 665 -18.68 14.76 23.69
C GLN A 665 -19.72 14.61 22.56
N ASN A 666 -19.51 13.68 21.61
CA ASN A 666 -20.41 13.42 20.50
C ASN A 666 -20.73 11.92 20.41
N GLU A 667 -21.98 11.55 20.66
CA GLU A 667 -22.41 10.14 20.70
C GLU A 667 -22.24 9.39 19.37
N GLU A 668 -22.44 10.04 18.23
CA GLU A 668 -22.24 9.41 16.92
C GLU A 668 -20.76 9.09 16.68
N LEU A 669 -19.87 10.04 17.00
CA LEU A 669 -18.42 9.82 16.88
C LEU A 669 -17.93 8.81 17.92
N LYS A 670 -18.44 8.84 19.15
CA LYS A 670 -18.17 7.82 20.17
C LYS A 670 -18.49 6.43 19.60
N ARG A 671 -19.72 6.25 19.10
CA ARG A 671 -20.17 5.01 18.48
C ARG A 671 -19.31 4.61 17.29
N LEU A 672 -18.90 5.57 16.45
CA LEU A 672 -18.00 5.33 15.32
C LEU A 672 -16.67 4.73 15.79
N LEU A 673 -15.99 5.38 16.73
CA LEU A 673 -14.69 4.92 17.19
C LEU A 673 -14.78 3.55 17.85
N LEU A 674 -15.81 3.31 18.65
CA LEU A 674 -16.11 1.99 19.23
C LEU A 674 -16.41 0.94 18.15
N GLY A 675 -17.13 1.32 17.10
CA GLY A 675 -17.46 0.48 15.95
C GLY A 675 -16.24 0.01 15.14
N THR A 676 -15.07 0.63 15.32
CA THR A 676 -13.80 0.14 14.75
C THR A 676 -13.25 -1.11 15.46
N LYS A 677 -13.81 -1.49 16.61
CA LYS A 677 -13.50 -2.71 17.37
C LYS A 677 -12.00 -2.94 17.59
N ASN A 678 -11.43 -4.04 17.12
CA ASN A 678 -10.00 -4.37 17.22
C ASN A 678 -9.23 -4.04 15.93
N ALA A 679 -9.79 -3.24 15.02
CA ALA A 679 -9.06 -2.84 13.82
C ALA A 679 -7.87 -1.94 14.15
N LYS A 680 -6.75 -2.19 13.47
CA LYS A 680 -5.59 -1.30 13.41
C LYS A 680 -5.95 -0.09 12.55
N LEU A 681 -5.76 1.10 13.10
CA LEU A 681 -6.11 2.35 12.44
C LEU A 681 -4.85 3.02 11.86
N LEU A 682 -4.83 3.25 10.55
CA LEU A 682 -3.74 3.93 9.84
C LEU A 682 -4.25 5.22 9.21
N GLN A 683 -3.51 6.31 9.40
CA GLN A 683 -3.73 7.55 8.69
C GLN A 683 -2.83 7.62 7.45
N TYR A 684 -3.45 7.68 6.27
CA TYR A 684 -2.73 7.84 5.01
C TYR A 684 -2.08 9.23 4.92
N LYS A 685 -0.85 9.30 4.41
CA LYS A 685 -0.13 10.55 4.11
C LYS A 685 0.51 10.45 2.73
N VAL A 686 0.33 11.48 1.90
CA VAL A 686 0.83 11.47 0.52
C VAL A 686 2.35 11.27 0.48
N GLY A 687 2.79 10.24 -0.26
CA GLY A 687 4.20 9.94 -0.50
C GLY A 687 4.98 9.51 0.75
N LYS A 688 4.29 9.03 1.79
CA LYS A 688 4.89 8.56 3.04
C LYS A 688 4.15 7.32 3.52
N GLU A 689 4.86 6.44 4.23
CA GLU A 689 4.23 5.31 4.92
C GLU A 689 3.06 5.79 5.79
N PRO A 690 1.90 5.09 5.75
CA PRO A 690 0.76 5.39 6.61
C PRO A 690 1.14 5.37 8.09
N VAL A 691 0.64 6.34 8.84
CA VAL A 691 0.99 6.51 10.26
C VAL A 691 -0.02 5.76 11.12
N ILE A 692 0.45 4.90 12.02
CA ILE A 692 -0.42 4.21 12.98
C ILE A 692 -1.03 5.25 13.93
N ARG A 693 -2.36 5.20 14.09
CA ARG A 693 -3.13 6.08 14.97
C ARG A 693 -3.41 5.41 16.31
N GLU A 694 -2.33 5.23 17.08
CA GLU A 694 -2.39 4.61 18.40
C GLU A 694 -3.18 5.44 19.40
N ASP A 695 -3.11 6.76 19.28
CA ASP A 695 -3.93 7.72 20.00
C ASP A 695 -5.43 7.36 19.91
N LEU A 696 -5.94 7.08 18.72
CA LEU A 696 -7.34 6.68 18.52
C LEU A 696 -7.64 5.32 19.17
N MET A 697 -6.74 4.35 19.08
CA MET A 697 -6.95 3.01 19.65
C MET A 697 -6.91 3.02 21.18
N LEU A 698 -6.07 3.86 21.78
CA LEU A 698 -6.04 4.10 23.24
C LEU A 698 -7.30 4.82 23.72
N ILE A 699 -7.78 5.82 22.97
CA ILE A 699 -9.03 6.53 23.29
C ILE A 699 -10.23 5.59 23.16
N ARG A 700 -10.27 4.74 22.12
CA ARG A 700 -11.28 3.69 21.95
C ARG A 700 -11.35 2.78 23.18
N ASP A 701 -10.20 2.29 23.64
CA ASP A 701 -10.09 1.47 24.84
C ASP A 701 -10.57 2.19 26.09
N LYS A 702 -10.19 3.46 26.26
CA LYS A 702 -10.65 4.29 27.38
C LYS A 702 -12.18 4.46 27.38
N LEU A 703 -12.77 4.81 26.24
CA LEU A 703 -14.22 5.01 26.10
C LEU A 703 -15.03 3.72 26.28
N LEU A 704 -14.44 2.54 26.02
CA LEU A 704 -15.07 1.24 26.29
C LEU A 704 -15.24 0.98 27.79
N HIS A 705 -14.34 1.51 28.63
CA HIS A 705 -14.31 1.25 30.07
C HIS A 705 -14.93 2.37 30.92
N GLU A 706 -15.27 3.50 30.32
CA GLU A 706 -16.01 4.57 30.96
C GLU A 706 -17.51 4.22 31.03
N LYS A 707 -17.98 3.92 32.24
CA LYS A 707 -19.41 3.69 32.54
C LYS A 707 -20.15 4.98 32.82
#